data_AF-A0A6I7NY23-F1
#
_entry.id   AF-A0A6I7NY23-F1
#
_cell.length_a   1.000
_cell.length_b   1.000
_cell.length_c   1.000
_cell.angle_alpha   90.00
_cell.angle_beta   90.00
_cell.angle_gamma   90.00
#
_symmetry.space_group_name_H-M   'P 1'
#
loop_
_entity.id
_entity.type
_entity.pdbx_description
1 polymer ?
#
loop_
_entity_poly.entity_id
_entity_poly.type
_entity_poly.pdbx_seq_one_letter_code
_entity_poly.pdbx_strand_id
1 'polypeptide(L)'
;MDVDDLAGAGDPGALDALYRRFLADPHDVPRDLARAFAALGAAPGDGHAHARLVAAWRRFGHEAADLDPLAIAPRLHHADLDPGAYGLADVGGLARAYGGTLALVFDHVVDPLEQAWLAQAMERPPAPLEPAARLEILRILQRIETFEHFLQQRFSTSKRFGSDGIESFVLAVETIVQAALAERLDAVVAGGMHRGRLTIMGLPFAMDLTSLLAAMAGASPWPEPLAAAGDVPYHLGCETVREQDGHRLRLSLGGHPSHLEVIGPVTLGRARARQRQGQRVLPLVMHTDASFAGQGVVAETFQLAGLAPFDVGGTVHVLANNRLGFTTEPEEARTARHATDIARLTGVPVFRVNADDPEAVVRGARLAVAWRQRFGRDVILDVVGYRRFGHNEFDEPRFTQPRRYARIDAHPPVTSRYRERQAAAGLDVAGIEADALRFRAELEAAFQAIHEHGSRADAFAGAWQGFRRARAGEPAEPIETGVELAKLRQLADRLTAVPDGFVLEPKVERFLGERRASIASGGGIGFAAAEALALASLGDEGFAVRLGGQDTVRGAFTQRHLVLHDQATGRTHPVLGEPEVFNSPLIEYAVLAFEYGYSLEAPRTLVAWEAQFGDFLNLGQAVMDQFVTCGEDRWLRSSGLVLLLPHGLDGGGPDHSTCHPERLLAAAMGGELVVVHPSTPANLFHALRRQLHWPFRKPLAVLAPKALLRHKQAVSDLAEFGPGTGFRCVIALDVPAPARIVMASGKLAVELEVERRARGLEGRIALVRLEQLWPLDEAALAALFARHPAAELVYAQEEPLNMGPFLLLDRTLERLAGRRVSYAGRPAAASPAAGYKARHERERAAVLEAALGGLHER
;
A
#
# COMPACT_ATOMS: atom_id res chain seq x y z
N MET A 1 -34.39 2.18 22.61
CA MET A 1 -34.87 1.59 23.87
C MET A 1 -33.64 1.12 24.59
N ASP A 2 -33.33 1.76 25.71
CA ASP A 2 -32.14 1.47 26.49
C ASP A 2 -32.30 0.12 27.21
N VAL A 3 -31.20 -0.60 27.47
CA VAL A 3 -31.26 -1.93 28.11
C VAL A 3 -31.86 -1.84 29.53
N ASP A 4 -31.72 -0.68 30.16
CA ASP A 4 -32.30 -0.36 31.47
C ASP A 4 -33.83 -0.24 31.44
N ASP A 5 -34.45 0.12 30.30
CA ASP A 5 -35.92 0.22 30.18
C ASP A 5 -36.61 -1.16 30.18
N LEU A 6 -35.95 -2.21 29.69
CA LEU A 6 -36.48 -3.58 29.65
C LEU A 6 -36.30 -4.31 30.99
N ALA A 7 -35.22 -4.01 31.72
CA ALA A 7 -34.98 -4.58 33.05
C ALA A 7 -35.97 -4.05 34.11
N GLY A 8 -36.48 -2.83 33.95
CA GLY A 8 -37.43 -2.21 34.88
C GLY A 8 -38.88 -2.68 34.77
N ALA A 9 -39.28 -3.36 33.68
CA ALA A 9 -40.68 -3.65 33.39
C ALA A 9 -41.21 -4.99 33.93
N GLY A 10 -40.34 -5.90 34.42
CA GLY A 10 -40.76 -7.09 35.16
C GLY A 10 -41.72 -8.06 34.45
N ASP A 11 -41.85 -8.02 33.12
CA ASP A 11 -42.68 -8.95 32.33
C ASP A 11 -41.84 -10.14 31.82
N PRO A 12 -41.99 -11.35 32.40
CA PRO A 12 -41.27 -12.54 31.97
C PRO A 12 -41.55 -12.94 30.52
N GLY A 13 -42.72 -12.56 29.97
CA GLY A 13 -43.11 -12.91 28.61
C GLY A 13 -42.38 -12.09 27.53
N ALA A 14 -41.95 -10.87 27.85
CA ALA A 14 -41.27 -9.99 26.91
C ALA A 14 -39.84 -10.46 26.59
N LEU A 15 -39.10 -10.91 27.62
CA LEU A 15 -37.75 -11.46 27.43
C LEU A 15 -37.79 -12.77 26.63
N ASP A 16 -38.81 -13.60 26.88
CA ASP A 16 -39.04 -14.87 26.19
C ASP A 16 -39.41 -14.66 24.71
N ALA A 17 -40.21 -13.64 24.42
CA ALA A 17 -40.54 -13.24 23.05
C ALA A 17 -39.31 -12.67 22.31
N LEU A 18 -38.48 -11.86 22.98
CA LEU A 18 -37.21 -11.38 22.43
C LEU A 18 -36.21 -12.53 22.20
N TYR A 19 -36.15 -13.50 23.12
CA TYR A 19 -35.31 -14.69 22.94
C TYR A 19 -35.79 -15.55 21.77
N ARG A 20 -37.10 -15.72 21.58
CA ARG A 20 -37.65 -16.42 20.39
C ARG A 20 -37.38 -15.66 19.09
N ARG A 21 -37.45 -14.33 19.10
CA ARG A 21 -37.05 -13.50 17.96
C ARG A 21 -35.57 -13.66 17.66
N PHE A 22 -34.72 -13.64 18.68
CA PHE A 22 -33.29 -13.94 18.57
C PHE A 22 -33.02 -15.34 17.99
N LEU A 23 -33.75 -16.38 18.43
CA LEU A 23 -33.61 -17.74 17.91
C LEU A 23 -34.04 -17.85 16.43
N ALA A 24 -34.96 -16.99 15.97
CA ALA A 24 -35.38 -16.92 14.57
C ALA A 24 -34.42 -16.08 13.71
N ASP A 25 -34.01 -14.91 14.21
CA ASP A 25 -33.01 -14.01 13.63
C ASP A 25 -32.29 -13.22 14.75
N PRO A 26 -31.01 -13.52 15.02
CA PRO A 26 -30.21 -12.82 16.02
C PRO A 26 -30.08 -11.30 15.83
N HIS A 27 -30.39 -10.79 14.63
CA HIS A 27 -30.34 -9.36 14.30
C HIS A 27 -31.67 -8.63 14.47
N ASP A 28 -32.76 -9.36 14.71
CA ASP A 28 -34.09 -8.78 14.99
C ASP A 28 -34.23 -8.33 16.45
N VAL A 29 -33.13 -8.40 17.21
CA VAL A 29 -33.02 -7.90 18.59
C VAL A 29 -31.80 -6.97 18.74
N PRO A 30 -31.79 -6.05 19.73
CA PRO A 30 -30.63 -5.20 19.99
C PRO A 30 -29.34 -6.00 20.19
N ARG A 31 -28.22 -5.50 19.67
CA ARG A 31 -26.93 -6.22 19.62
C ARG A 31 -26.45 -6.72 20.99
N ASP A 32 -26.69 -5.95 22.05
CA ASP A 32 -26.28 -6.32 23.41
C ASP A 32 -27.13 -7.46 23.98
N LEU A 33 -28.44 -7.46 23.69
CA LEU A 33 -29.36 -8.57 24.00
C LEU A 33 -29.03 -9.82 23.18
N ALA A 34 -28.71 -9.67 21.89
CA ALA A 34 -28.28 -10.78 21.04
C ALA A 34 -27.02 -11.47 21.60
N ARG A 35 -26.06 -10.68 22.09
CA ARG A 35 -24.85 -11.19 22.74
C ARG A 35 -25.15 -11.94 24.04
N ALA A 36 -26.04 -11.40 24.87
CA ALA A 36 -26.47 -12.05 26.11
C ALA A 36 -27.21 -13.38 25.84
N PHE A 37 -28.11 -13.40 24.86
CA PHE A 37 -28.84 -14.59 24.45
C PHE A 37 -27.94 -15.67 23.82
N ALA A 38 -26.93 -15.27 23.07
CA ALA A 38 -25.91 -16.19 22.55
C ALA A 38 -25.09 -16.86 23.68
N ALA A 39 -24.94 -16.20 24.83
CA ALA A 39 -24.17 -16.71 25.97
C ALA A 39 -24.95 -17.66 26.89
N LEU A 40 -26.28 -17.72 26.82
CA LEU A 40 -27.18 -18.51 27.68
C LEU A 40 -27.22 -20.02 27.32
N GLY A 41 -26.08 -20.63 27.01
CA GLY A 41 -25.96 -22.01 26.53
C GLY A 41 -26.86 -23.05 27.23
N ALA A 42 -27.35 -24.02 26.44
CA ALA A 42 -28.34 -25.02 26.87
C ALA A 42 -27.93 -25.85 28.10
N ALA A 43 -28.92 -26.15 28.96
CA ALA A 43 -28.80 -26.97 30.18
C ALA A 43 -28.35 -28.43 29.92
N PRO A 44 -27.82 -29.16 30.93
CA PRO A 44 -27.19 -30.46 30.74
C PRO A 44 -28.21 -31.60 30.50
N GLY A 45 -28.09 -32.26 29.34
CA GLY A 45 -28.78 -33.47 28.88
C GLY A 45 -28.10 -33.99 27.61
N ASP A 46 -28.68 -34.91 26.83
CA ASP A 46 -28.12 -35.38 25.54
C ASP A 46 -27.82 -34.24 24.55
N GLY A 47 -28.54 -33.11 24.67
CA GLY A 47 -28.25 -31.87 23.96
C GLY A 47 -26.85 -31.30 24.24
N HIS A 48 -26.27 -31.58 25.41
CA HIS A 48 -24.91 -31.16 25.76
C HIS A 48 -23.85 -32.02 25.05
N ALA A 49 -24.08 -33.34 24.90
CA ALA A 49 -23.20 -34.21 24.10
C ALA A 49 -23.22 -33.82 22.62
N HIS A 50 -24.41 -33.57 22.07
CA HIS A 50 -24.57 -33.08 20.69
C HIS A 50 -23.93 -31.70 20.49
N ALA A 51 -24.13 -30.75 21.41
CA ALA A 51 -23.52 -29.42 21.32
C ALA A 51 -21.98 -29.48 21.35
N ARG A 52 -21.38 -30.38 22.14
CA ARG A 52 -19.92 -30.59 22.13
C ARG A 52 -19.43 -31.18 20.81
N LEU A 53 -20.15 -32.14 20.23
CA LEU A 53 -19.83 -32.68 18.90
C LEU A 53 -19.94 -31.60 17.81
N VAL A 54 -20.98 -30.77 17.85
CA VAL A 54 -21.13 -29.61 16.95
C VAL A 54 -19.94 -28.65 17.10
N ALA A 55 -19.56 -28.31 18.33
CA ALA A 55 -18.41 -27.44 18.60
C ALA A 55 -17.10 -28.06 18.07
N ALA A 56 -16.91 -29.37 18.24
CA ALA A 56 -15.75 -30.08 17.70
C ALA A 56 -15.71 -30.05 16.16
N TRP A 57 -16.84 -30.27 15.49
CA TRP A 57 -16.91 -30.19 14.02
C TRP A 57 -16.71 -28.77 13.49
N ARG A 58 -17.25 -27.74 14.17
CA ARG A 58 -16.99 -26.33 13.85
C ARG A 58 -15.51 -25.98 13.98
N ARG A 59 -14.84 -26.54 14.99
CA ARG A 59 -13.43 -26.26 15.27
C ARG A 59 -12.48 -27.06 14.38
N PHE A 60 -12.67 -28.37 14.28
CA PHE A 60 -11.71 -29.31 13.69
C PHE A 60 -12.20 -29.98 12.41
N GLY A 61 -13.44 -29.76 11.97
CA GLY A 61 -13.99 -30.43 10.79
C GLY A 61 -13.18 -30.19 9.51
N HIS A 62 -12.54 -29.02 9.41
CA HIS A 62 -11.63 -28.67 8.33
C HIS A 62 -10.39 -29.59 8.23
N GLU A 63 -9.99 -30.28 9.31
CA GLU A 63 -8.89 -31.25 9.32
C GLU A 63 -9.27 -32.58 8.66
N ALA A 64 -10.58 -32.92 8.67
CA ALA A 64 -11.14 -34.10 8.03
C ALA A 64 -11.63 -33.84 6.59
N ALA A 65 -11.55 -32.59 6.12
CA ALA A 65 -12.11 -32.15 4.85
C ALA A 65 -11.35 -32.68 3.62
N ASP A 66 -12.09 -32.87 2.52
CA ASP A 66 -11.56 -33.33 1.24
C ASP A 66 -11.00 -32.18 0.40
N LEU A 67 -9.91 -31.59 0.87
CA LEU A 67 -9.35 -30.36 0.29
C LEU A 67 -8.20 -30.58 -0.69
N ASP A 68 -7.54 -31.75 -0.68
CA ASP A 68 -6.36 -32.03 -1.51
C ASP A 68 -6.75 -32.81 -2.77
N PRO A 69 -6.77 -32.19 -3.97
CA PRO A 69 -7.14 -32.88 -5.22
C PRO A 69 -6.28 -34.11 -5.51
N LEU A 70 -5.03 -34.13 -5.03
CA LEU A 70 -4.07 -35.19 -5.33
C LEU A 70 -4.00 -36.27 -4.23
N ALA A 71 -4.74 -36.06 -3.12
CA ALA A 71 -4.74 -36.91 -1.92
C ALA A 71 -3.33 -37.31 -1.44
N ILE A 72 -2.34 -36.42 -1.58
CA ILE A 72 -0.92 -36.65 -1.24
C ILE A 72 -0.75 -36.79 0.26
N ALA A 73 -1.35 -35.86 1.01
CA ALA A 73 -1.34 -35.92 2.46
C ALA A 73 -2.57 -36.71 2.94
N PRO A 74 -2.43 -37.62 3.92
CA PRO A 74 -3.58 -38.28 4.51
C PRO A 74 -4.47 -37.23 5.19
N ARG A 75 -5.80 -37.41 5.09
CA ARG A 75 -6.74 -36.62 5.89
C ARG A 75 -6.48 -36.91 7.36
N LEU A 76 -6.53 -35.86 8.19
CA LEU A 76 -6.27 -36.00 9.60
C LEU A 76 -7.53 -36.54 10.29
N HIS A 77 -7.33 -37.51 11.18
CA HIS A 77 -8.39 -38.03 12.02
C HIS A 77 -8.28 -37.38 13.40
N HIS A 78 -9.12 -36.39 13.68
CA HIS A 78 -9.21 -35.79 15.01
C HIS A 78 -10.20 -36.58 15.85
N ALA A 79 -9.76 -37.08 17.02
CA ALA A 79 -10.58 -37.97 17.87
C ALA A 79 -11.92 -37.33 18.26
N ASP A 80 -11.93 -36.02 18.52
CA ASP A 80 -13.14 -35.27 18.88
C ASP A 80 -14.19 -35.14 17.75
N LEU A 81 -13.91 -35.62 16.54
CA LEU A 81 -14.90 -35.66 15.44
C LEU A 81 -15.72 -36.95 15.44
N ASP A 82 -15.27 -37.98 16.17
CA ASP A 82 -15.98 -39.25 16.30
C ASP A 82 -17.23 -39.08 17.19
N PRO A 83 -18.45 -39.34 16.68
CA PRO A 83 -19.66 -39.23 17.49
C PRO A 83 -19.65 -40.21 18.67
N GLY A 84 -18.94 -41.34 18.55
CA GLY A 84 -18.76 -42.33 19.61
C GLY A 84 -18.04 -41.77 20.83
N ALA A 85 -17.13 -40.79 20.66
CA ALA A 85 -16.47 -40.08 21.76
C ALA A 85 -17.47 -39.31 22.66
N TYR A 86 -18.68 -39.05 22.16
CA TYR A 86 -19.76 -38.36 22.86
C TYR A 86 -20.96 -39.26 23.19
N GLY A 87 -20.88 -40.56 22.90
CA GLY A 87 -21.99 -41.50 23.05
C GLY A 87 -23.10 -41.33 22.00
N LEU A 88 -22.79 -40.72 20.85
CA LEU A 88 -23.73 -40.50 19.74
C LEU A 88 -23.47 -41.51 18.62
N ALA A 89 -24.52 -41.87 17.87
CA ALA A 89 -24.41 -42.84 16.78
C ALA A 89 -23.98 -42.21 15.43
N ASP A 90 -24.27 -40.93 15.21
CA ASP A 90 -23.92 -40.22 13.99
C ASP A 90 -23.54 -38.75 14.25
N VAL A 91 -22.97 -38.13 13.21
CA VAL A 91 -22.56 -36.72 13.18
C VAL A 91 -23.57 -35.82 12.45
N GLY A 92 -24.74 -36.36 12.09
CA GLY A 92 -25.77 -35.68 11.30
C GLY A 92 -25.22 -35.02 10.02
N GLY A 93 -25.66 -33.78 9.77
CA GLY A 93 -25.20 -32.98 8.62
C GLY A 93 -23.81 -32.36 8.76
N LEU A 94 -23.12 -32.52 9.91
CA LEU A 94 -21.88 -31.81 10.21
C LEU A 94 -20.70 -32.28 9.35
N ALA A 95 -20.58 -33.59 9.11
CA ALA A 95 -19.54 -34.12 8.22
C ALA A 95 -19.68 -33.59 6.79
N ARG A 96 -20.91 -33.42 6.29
CA ARG A 96 -21.16 -32.78 5.00
C ARG A 96 -20.82 -31.28 5.04
N ALA A 97 -21.18 -30.59 6.12
CA ALA A 97 -20.99 -29.14 6.24
C ALA A 97 -19.51 -28.75 6.37
N TYR A 98 -18.71 -29.52 7.09
CA TYR A 98 -17.34 -29.15 7.45
C TYR A 98 -16.25 -30.10 6.92
N GLY A 99 -16.60 -31.34 6.57
CA GLY A 99 -15.69 -32.38 6.07
C GLY A 99 -15.77 -32.65 4.55
N GLY A 100 -16.51 -31.82 3.81
CA GLY A 100 -16.63 -31.92 2.35
C GLY A 100 -15.47 -31.28 1.59
N THR A 101 -15.73 -30.88 0.34
CA THR A 101 -14.79 -30.16 -0.54
C THR A 101 -14.72 -28.65 -0.28
N LEU A 102 -15.60 -28.13 0.57
CA LEU A 102 -15.55 -26.77 1.12
C LEU A 102 -15.60 -26.88 2.64
N ALA A 103 -14.59 -26.32 3.31
CA ALA A 103 -14.46 -26.28 4.75
C ALA A 103 -14.26 -24.85 5.24
N LEU A 104 -14.46 -24.64 6.54
CA LEU A 104 -14.32 -23.34 7.17
C LEU A 104 -13.40 -23.45 8.39
N VAL A 105 -12.45 -22.51 8.49
CA VAL A 105 -11.59 -22.30 9.66
C VAL A 105 -11.95 -20.95 10.27
N PHE A 106 -12.55 -20.97 11.45
CA PHE A 106 -13.11 -19.76 12.08
C PHE A 106 -13.15 -19.82 13.61
N ASP A 107 -12.50 -20.79 14.23
CA ASP A 107 -12.49 -20.94 15.69
C ASP A 107 -11.80 -19.76 16.41
N HIS A 108 -10.94 -19.03 15.70
CA HIS A 108 -10.28 -17.80 16.15
C HIS A 108 -11.08 -16.51 15.92
N VAL A 109 -12.25 -16.58 15.26
CA VAL A 109 -13.15 -15.43 15.12
C VAL A 109 -13.79 -15.16 16.48
N VAL A 110 -13.68 -13.94 17.01
CA VAL A 110 -14.07 -13.63 18.40
C VAL A 110 -15.54 -13.18 18.54
N ASP A 111 -16.10 -12.47 17.56
CA ASP A 111 -17.49 -11.97 17.68
C ASP A 111 -18.50 -13.13 17.53
N PRO A 112 -19.39 -13.36 18.52
CA PRO A 112 -20.35 -14.46 18.46
C PRO A 112 -21.37 -14.38 17.31
N LEU A 113 -21.75 -13.17 16.87
CA LEU A 113 -22.68 -12.99 15.76
C LEU A 113 -22.02 -13.37 14.44
N GLU A 114 -20.74 -13.04 14.29
CA GLU A 114 -19.92 -13.46 13.17
C GLU A 114 -19.76 -14.98 13.13
N GLN A 115 -19.44 -15.61 14.28
CA GLN A 115 -19.36 -17.07 14.38
C GLN A 115 -20.69 -17.75 14.05
N ALA A 116 -21.82 -17.21 14.53
CA ALA A 116 -23.14 -17.75 14.26
C ALA A 116 -23.50 -17.67 12.77
N TRP A 117 -23.22 -16.53 12.12
CA TRP A 117 -23.44 -16.37 10.68
C TRP A 117 -22.60 -17.36 9.86
N LEU A 118 -21.32 -17.50 10.22
CA LEU A 118 -20.40 -18.43 9.56
C LEU A 118 -20.84 -19.88 9.72
N ALA A 119 -21.25 -20.27 10.93
CA ALA A 119 -21.79 -21.60 11.19
C ALA A 119 -23.07 -21.85 10.37
N GLN A 120 -24.02 -20.91 10.39
CA GLN A 120 -25.26 -21.01 9.63
C GLN A 120 -25.01 -21.11 8.12
N ALA A 121 -24.09 -20.30 7.59
CA ALA A 121 -23.71 -20.30 6.18
C ALA A 121 -23.16 -21.66 5.73
N MET A 122 -22.42 -22.35 6.60
CA MET A 122 -21.85 -23.66 6.33
C MET A 122 -22.83 -24.82 6.54
N GLU A 123 -23.57 -24.80 7.66
CA GLU A 123 -24.48 -25.86 8.09
C GLU A 123 -25.77 -25.91 7.26
N ARG A 124 -26.21 -24.77 6.71
CA ARG A 124 -27.35 -24.72 5.79
C ARG A 124 -27.00 -25.49 4.50
N PRO A 125 -27.76 -26.55 4.14
CA PRO A 125 -27.57 -27.23 2.87
C PRO A 125 -27.71 -26.23 1.72
N PRO A 126 -26.74 -26.15 0.79
CA PRO A 126 -26.89 -25.29 -0.37
C PRO A 126 -28.06 -25.78 -1.23
N ALA A 127 -28.82 -24.85 -1.81
CA ALA A 127 -29.76 -25.20 -2.86
C ALA A 127 -28.97 -25.81 -4.04
N PRO A 128 -29.49 -26.87 -4.69
CA PRO A 128 -28.90 -27.39 -5.91
C PRO A 128 -28.75 -26.27 -6.94
N LEU A 129 -27.61 -26.24 -7.64
CA LEU A 129 -27.43 -25.30 -8.75
C LEU A 129 -28.32 -25.72 -9.92
N GLU A 130 -29.02 -24.74 -10.49
CA GLU A 130 -29.79 -24.93 -11.72
C GLU A 130 -28.89 -25.46 -12.85
N PRO A 131 -29.38 -26.33 -13.74
CA PRO A 131 -28.61 -26.87 -14.86
C PRO A 131 -27.85 -25.81 -15.67
N ALA A 132 -28.48 -24.65 -15.91
CA ALA A 132 -27.87 -23.54 -16.63
C ALA A 132 -26.65 -22.96 -15.89
N ALA A 133 -26.69 -22.86 -14.55
CA ALA A 133 -25.56 -22.39 -13.76
C ALA A 133 -24.41 -23.41 -13.77
N ARG A 134 -24.72 -24.71 -13.74
CA ARG A 134 -23.70 -25.78 -13.81
C ARG A 134 -23.00 -25.79 -15.17
N LEU A 135 -23.75 -25.59 -16.26
CA LEU A 135 -23.21 -25.44 -17.61
C LEU A 135 -22.41 -24.14 -17.79
N GLU A 136 -22.81 -23.05 -17.14
CA GLU A 136 -22.04 -21.79 -17.16
C GLU A 136 -20.69 -21.94 -16.47
N ILE A 137 -20.64 -22.61 -15.32
CA ILE A 137 -19.36 -22.93 -14.65
C ILE A 137 -18.45 -23.73 -15.60
N LEU A 138 -19.02 -24.70 -16.31
CA LEU A 138 -18.26 -25.53 -17.25
C LEU A 138 -17.79 -24.69 -18.46
N ARG A 139 -18.60 -23.76 -18.95
CA ARG A 139 -18.24 -22.82 -20.02
C ARG A 139 -17.06 -21.95 -19.61
N ILE A 140 -17.08 -21.38 -18.40
CA ILE A 140 -16.00 -20.54 -17.88
C ILE A 140 -14.69 -21.33 -17.78
N LEU A 141 -14.73 -22.53 -17.18
CA LEU A 141 -13.57 -23.42 -17.10
C LEU A 141 -13.02 -23.79 -18.48
N GLN A 142 -13.90 -24.09 -19.43
CA GLN A 142 -13.51 -24.40 -20.79
C GLN A 142 -12.81 -23.22 -21.47
N ARG A 143 -13.29 -21.99 -21.28
CA ARG A 143 -12.65 -20.78 -21.81
C ARG A 143 -11.28 -20.54 -21.18
N ILE A 144 -11.14 -20.73 -19.86
CA ILE A 144 -9.86 -20.66 -19.14
C ILE A 144 -8.85 -21.63 -19.76
N GLU A 145 -9.19 -22.92 -19.87
CA GLU A 145 -8.32 -23.94 -20.44
C GLU A 145 -7.97 -23.65 -21.92
N THR A 146 -8.96 -23.20 -22.70
CA THR A 146 -8.75 -22.82 -24.11
C THR A 146 -7.76 -21.67 -24.23
N PHE A 147 -7.84 -20.68 -23.34
CA PHE A 147 -6.92 -19.55 -23.31
C PHE A 147 -5.50 -19.97 -22.94
N GLU A 148 -5.33 -20.75 -21.87
CA GLU A 148 -4.00 -21.23 -21.42
C GLU A 148 -3.32 -22.08 -22.51
N HIS A 149 -4.07 -23.00 -23.14
CA HIS A 149 -3.56 -23.78 -24.27
C HIS A 149 -3.19 -22.92 -25.48
N PHE A 150 -3.99 -21.89 -25.79
CA PHE A 150 -3.66 -20.96 -26.87
C PHE A 150 -2.35 -20.23 -26.58
N LEU A 151 -2.18 -19.70 -25.36
CA LEU A 151 -0.94 -19.03 -24.97
C LEU A 151 0.25 -19.97 -25.00
N GLN A 152 0.09 -21.22 -24.56
CA GLN A 152 1.14 -22.25 -24.66
C GLN A 152 1.58 -22.51 -26.10
N GLN A 153 0.62 -22.57 -27.03
CA GLN A 153 0.89 -22.85 -28.44
C GLN A 153 1.55 -21.66 -29.15
N ARG A 154 1.04 -20.43 -28.92
CA ARG A 154 1.51 -19.22 -29.62
C ARG A 154 2.75 -18.59 -28.99
N PHE A 155 2.94 -18.73 -27.68
CA PHE A 155 4.06 -18.14 -26.94
C PHE A 155 4.86 -19.23 -26.22
N SER A 156 5.22 -20.28 -26.94
CA SER A 156 5.89 -21.47 -26.39
C SER A 156 7.24 -21.21 -25.74
N THR A 157 7.89 -20.08 -26.05
CA THR A 157 9.18 -19.64 -25.48
C THR A 157 9.04 -18.57 -24.38
N SER A 158 7.81 -18.19 -24.02
CA SER A 158 7.53 -17.19 -23.00
C SER A 158 7.08 -17.82 -21.69
N LYS A 159 7.53 -17.22 -20.57
CA LYS A 159 7.00 -17.56 -19.24
C LYS A 159 5.61 -16.97 -19.09
N ARG A 160 4.64 -17.81 -18.75
CA ARG A 160 3.23 -17.41 -18.61
C ARG A 160 2.75 -17.48 -17.17
N PHE A 161 3.33 -18.41 -16.40
CA PHE A 161 2.87 -18.74 -15.06
C PHE A 161 1.39 -19.14 -15.05
N GLY A 162 1.00 -20.04 -15.95
CA GLY A 162 -0.39 -20.43 -16.19
C GLY A 162 -1.11 -21.00 -14.96
N SER A 163 -2.44 -21.01 -15.02
CA SER A 163 -3.34 -21.53 -13.98
C SER A 163 -3.57 -23.05 -14.04
N ASP A 164 -2.83 -23.77 -14.89
CA ASP A 164 -2.98 -25.21 -15.11
C ASP A 164 -2.87 -26.03 -13.81
N GLY A 165 -3.92 -26.78 -13.48
CA GLY A 165 -4.07 -27.53 -12.22
C GLY A 165 -4.69 -26.76 -11.06
N ILE A 166 -5.03 -25.49 -11.28
CA ILE A 166 -5.74 -24.63 -10.35
C ILE A 166 -6.66 -23.64 -11.09
N GLU A 167 -7.25 -24.05 -12.21
CA GLU A 167 -8.11 -23.23 -13.07
C GLU A 167 -9.31 -22.66 -12.28
N SER A 168 -9.78 -23.41 -11.29
CA SER A 168 -10.84 -22.97 -10.37
C SER A 168 -10.47 -21.74 -9.54
N PHE A 169 -9.18 -21.40 -9.37
CA PHE A 169 -8.80 -20.11 -8.79
C PHE A 169 -9.25 -18.94 -9.67
N VAL A 170 -9.13 -19.06 -11.00
CA VAL A 170 -9.63 -18.03 -11.93
C VAL A 170 -11.16 -18.00 -11.92
N LEU A 171 -11.83 -19.16 -11.81
CA LEU A 171 -13.28 -19.25 -11.61
C LEU A 171 -13.73 -18.53 -10.33
N ALA A 172 -12.96 -18.63 -9.24
CA ALA A 172 -13.26 -17.91 -8.00
C ALA A 172 -13.21 -16.39 -8.21
N VAL A 173 -12.19 -15.90 -8.91
CA VAL A 173 -12.06 -14.47 -9.26
C VAL A 173 -13.22 -14.00 -10.14
N GLU A 174 -13.58 -14.76 -11.18
CA GLU A 174 -14.78 -14.44 -12.00
C GLU A 174 -16.05 -14.39 -11.14
N THR A 175 -16.22 -15.37 -10.25
CA THR A 175 -17.38 -15.41 -9.34
C THR A 175 -17.44 -14.19 -8.42
N ILE A 176 -16.30 -13.72 -7.91
CA ILE A 176 -16.21 -12.52 -7.07
C ILE A 176 -16.57 -11.26 -7.88
N VAL A 177 -16.09 -11.14 -9.11
CA VAL A 177 -16.42 -10.03 -10.01
C VAL A 177 -17.93 -10.02 -10.32
N GLN A 178 -18.52 -11.18 -10.60
CA GLN A 178 -19.95 -11.34 -10.82
C GLN A 178 -20.77 -11.00 -9.57
N ALA A 179 -20.31 -11.42 -8.39
CA ALA A 179 -20.94 -11.06 -7.12
C ALA A 179 -20.88 -9.53 -6.87
N ALA A 180 -19.75 -8.88 -7.19
CA ALA A 180 -19.63 -7.42 -7.10
C ALA A 180 -20.59 -6.69 -8.06
N LEU A 181 -20.81 -7.21 -9.28
CA LEU A 181 -21.83 -6.72 -10.21
C LEU A 181 -23.24 -6.86 -9.62
N ALA A 182 -23.56 -8.04 -9.06
CA ALA A 182 -24.86 -8.32 -8.47
C ALA A 182 -25.16 -7.45 -7.23
N GLU A 183 -24.15 -7.20 -6.40
CA GLU A 183 -24.18 -6.26 -5.27
C GLU A 183 -24.18 -4.79 -5.72
N ARG A 184 -24.16 -4.56 -7.04
CA ARG A 184 -24.12 -3.25 -7.70
C ARG A 184 -22.98 -2.38 -7.20
N LEU A 185 -21.80 -2.92 -6.92
CA LEU A 185 -20.64 -2.14 -6.50
C LEU A 185 -20.12 -1.24 -7.62
N ASP A 186 -19.47 -0.14 -7.28
CA ASP A 186 -19.01 0.83 -8.27
C ASP A 186 -17.65 0.43 -8.85
N ALA A 187 -16.80 -0.25 -8.05
CA ALA A 187 -15.52 -0.75 -8.52
C ALA A 187 -15.01 -2.00 -7.76
N VAL A 188 -14.23 -2.82 -8.46
CA VAL A 188 -13.28 -3.78 -7.85
C VAL A 188 -11.87 -3.23 -8.05
N VAL A 189 -11.14 -3.06 -6.95
CA VAL A 189 -9.72 -2.66 -6.96
C VAL A 189 -8.90 -3.86 -6.52
N ALA A 190 -8.10 -4.39 -7.45
CA ALA A 190 -7.42 -5.65 -7.29
C ALA A 190 -5.90 -5.54 -7.43
N GLY A 191 -5.22 -6.42 -6.72
CA GLY A 191 -3.78 -6.63 -6.79
C GLY A 191 -3.45 -8.10 -6.63
N GLY A 192 -2.26 -8.51 -7.06
CA GLY A 192 -1.86 -9.89 -6.91
C GLY A 192 -0.54 -10.24 -7.54
N MET A 193 -0.40 -11.51 -7.88
CA MET A 193 0.85 -12.13 -8.28
C MET A 193 0.79 -12.67 -9.72
N HIS A 194 1.78 -13.46 -10.13
CA HIS A 194 1.99 -13.94 -11.49
C HIS A 194 1.08 -15.13 -11.91
N ARG A 195 0.71 -16.03 -11.00
CA ARG A 195 -0.03 -17.27 -11.28
C ARG A 195 -1.42 -16.99 -11.87
N GLY A 196 -1.66 -17.46 -13.08
CA GLY A 196 -2.92 -17.27 -13.81
C GLY A 196 -3.24 -15.83 -14.17
N ARG A 197 -2.28 -14.89 -14.01
CA ARG A 197 -2.56 -13.46 -14.13
C ARG A 197 -3.03 -13.04 -15.51
N LEU A 198 -2.38 -13.54 -16.56
CA LEU A 198 -2.74 -13.25 -17.95
C LEU A 198 -4.19 -13.69 -18.24
N THR A 199 -4.57 -14.86 -17.72
CA THR A 199 -5.92 -15.41 -17.80
C THR A 199 -6.91 -14.54 -17.02
N ILE A 200 -6.56 -14.09 -15.81
CA ILE A 200 -7.38 -13.17 -15.01
C ILE A 200 -7.60 -11.84 -15.75
N MET A 201 -6.55 -11.30 -16.38
CA MET A 201 -6.61 -10.06 -17.16
C MET A 201 -7.54 -10.20 -18.36
N GLY A 202 -7.36 -11.25 -19.18
CA GLY A 202 -8.13 -11.45 -20.42
C GLY A 202 -9.57 -11.90 -20.19
N LEU A 203 -9.84 -12.64 -19.11
CA LEU A 203 -11.15 -13.26 -18.85
C LEU A 203 -11.93 -12.51 -17.74
N PRO A 204 -11.72 -12.72 -16.42
CA PRO A 204 -12.45 -11.99 -15.39
C PRO A 204 -12.45 -10.46 -15.52
N PHE A 205 -11.29 -9.88 -15.86
CA PHE A 205 -11.14 -8.44 -16.05
C PHE A 205 -11.46 -7.98 -17.48
N ALA A 206 -11.74 -8.90 -18.41
CA ALA A 206 -12.13 -8.59 -19.78
C ALA A 206 -11.23 -7.56 -20.48
N MET A 207 -9.92 -7.65 -20.27
CA MET A 207 -8.95 -6.87 -21.05
C MET A 207 -9.05 -7.26 -22.52
N ASP A 208 -8.93 -6.28 -23.41
CA ASP A 208 -8.89 -6.51 -24.84
C ASP A 208 -7.82 -7.56 -25.19
N LEU A 209 -8.27 -8.64 -25.84
CA LEU A 209 -7.41 -9.79 -26.12
C LEU A 209 -6.29 -9.41 -27.08
N THR A 210 -6.54 -8.53 -28.07
CA THR A 210 -5.50 -8.05 -28.98
C THR A 210 -4.44 -7.25 -28.22
N SER A 211 -4.81 -6.33 -27.33
CA SER A 211 -3.86 -5.61 -26.47
C SER A 211 -3.01 -6.55 -25.60
N LEU A 212 -3.65 -7.55 -24.97
CA LEU A 212 -2.96 -8.51 -24.11
C LEU A 212 -1.96 -9.36 -24.90
N LEU A 213 -2.38 -9.89 -26.04
CA LEU A 213 -1.53 -10.71 -26.92
C LEU A 213 -0.41 -9.88 -27.57
N ALA A 214 -0.66 -8.61 -27.91
CA ALA A 214 0.37 -7.69 -28.40
C ALA A 214 1.44 -7.43 -27.34
N ALA A 215 1.05 -7.18 -26.08
CA ALA A 215 1.99 -7.04 -24.97
C ALA A 215 2.83 -8.33 -24.79
N MET A 216 2.21 -9.51 -24.88
CA MET A 216 2.94 -10.79 -24.86
C MET A 216 3.91 -10.97 -26.03
N ALA A 217 3.59 -10.40 -27.20
CA ALA A 217 4.47 -10.38 -28.36
C ALA A 217 5.59 -9.31 -28.27
N GLY A 218 5.66 -8.56 -27.16
CA GLY A 218 6.68 -7.54 -26.92
C GLY A 218 6.31 -6.15 -27.46
N ALA A 219 5.06 -5.93 -27.88
CA ALA A 219 4.62 -4.59 -28.23
C ALA A 219 4.53 -3.71 -26.98
N SER A 220 4.90 -2.44 -27.13
CA SER A 220 4.70 -1.46 -26.05
C SER A 220 3.20 -1.33 -25.75
N PRO A 221 2.78 -1.44 -24.48
CA PRO A 221 1.40 -1.18 -24.09
C PRO A 221 1.05 0.31 -24.11
N TRP A 222 2.00 1.20 -24.40
CA TRP A 222 1.85 2.67 -24.34
C TRP A 222 2.04 3.30 -25.72
N PRO A 223 1.28 4.37 -26.06
CA PRO A 223 1.43 5.04 -27.35
C PRO A 223 2.75 5.82 -27.44
N GLU A 224 3.43 5.76 -28.58
CA GLU A 224 4.57 6.65 -28.84
C GLU A 224 4.11 8.12 -28.90
N PRO A 225 4.91 9.09 -28.39
CA PRO A 225 6.30 8.98 -27.95
C PRO A 225 6.44 8.82 -26.42
N LEU A 226 5.48 8.23 -25.70
CA LEU A 226 5.60 8.00 -24.25
C LEU A 226 6.75 7.00 -23.98
N ALA A 227 7.97 7.53 -23.81
CA ALA A 227 9.15 6.78 -23.44
C ALA A 227 8.99 6.34 -21.97
N ALA A 228 8.51 5.11 -21.81
CA ALA A 228 8.42 4.40 -20.54
C ALA A 228 9.10 3.04 -20.75
N ALA A 229 9.94 2.61 -19.83
CA ALA A 229 10.63 1.32 -19.95
C ALA A 229 9.65 0.13 -20.04
N GLY A 230 8.44 0.29 -19.49
CA GLY A 230 7.43 -0.76 -19.45
C GLY A 230 7.81 -1.86 -18.47
N ASP A 231 7.18 -3.02 -18.64
CA ASP A 231 7.37 -4.17 -17.77
C ASP A 231 7.00 -5.46 -18.48
N VAL A 232 7.34 -6.60 -17.89
CA VAL A 232 6.91 -7.91 -18.41
C VAL A 232 5.37 -8.03 -18.36
N PRO A 233 4.75 -8.75 -19.32
CA PRO A 233 3.29 -8.76 -19.48
C PRO A 233 2.52 -9.16 -18.21
N TYR A 234 3.04 -10.13 -17.45
CA TYR A 234 2.44 -10.59 -16.19
C TYR A 234 2.74 -9.68 -14.98
N HIS A 235 3.30 -8.49 -15.18
CA HIS A 235 3.33 -7.41 -14.19
C HIS A 235 2.42 -6.24 -14.58
N LEU A 236 1.99 -6.16 -15.85
CA LEU A 236 1.13 -5.09 -16.32
C LEU A 236 -0.22 -5.14 -15.62
N GLY A 237 -0.78 -3.96 -15.37
CA GLY A 237 -2.15 -3.82 -14.88
C GLY A 237 -3.16 -3.64 -16.01
N CYS A 238 -4.44 -3.61 -15.66
CA CYS A 238 -5.50 -3.22 -16.58
C CYS A 238 -6.59 -2.42 -15.87
N GLU A 239 -7.26 -1.55 -16.61
CA GLU A 239 -8.46 -0.82 -16.19
C GLU A 239 -9.54 -1.09 -17.24
N THR A 240 -10.66 -1.69 -16.83
CA THR A 240 -11.76 -2.05 -17.73
C THR A 240 -13.10 -1.74 -17.07
N VAL A 241 -14.19 -1.91 -17.83
CA VAL A 241 -15.55 -1.74 -17.32
C VAL A 241 -16.38 -2.92 -17.81
N ARG A 242 -17.11 -3.55 -16.88
CA ARG A 242 -18.17 -4.51 -17.21
C ARG A 242 -19.52 -3.87 -16.96
N GLU A 243 -20.50 -4.19 -17.80
CA GLU A 243 -21.85 -3.70 -17.67
C GLU A 243 -22.84 -4.87 -17.61
N GLN A 244 -23.78 -4.79 -16.67
CA GLN A 244 -24.88 -5.74 -16.55
C GLN A 244 -26.12 -4.99 -16.06
N ASP A 245 -27.26 -5.19 -16.71
CA ASP A 245 -28.55 -4.59 -16.32
C ASP A 245 -28.47 -3.05 -16.12
N GLY A 246 -27.71 -2.37 -16.99
CA GLY A 246 -27.46 -0.92 -16.94
C GLY A 246 -26.56 -0.45 -15.79
N HIS A 247 -26.03 -1.36 -14.97
CA HIS A 247 -25.03 -1.06 -13.95
C HIS A 247 -23.62 -1.30 -14.47
N ARG A 248 -22.73 -0.33 -14.27
CA ARG A 248 -21.33 -0.38 -14.71
C ARG A 248 -20.42 -0.63 -13.52
N LEU A 249 -19.68 -1.73 -13.54
CA LEU A 249 -18.61 -2.04 -12.58
C LEU A 249 -17.25 -1.73 -13.20
N ARG A 250 -16.49 -0.83 -12.57
CA ARG A 250 -15.09 -0.57 -12.96
C ARG A 250 -14.19 -1.65 -12.37
N LEU A 251 -13.32 -2.23 -13.19
CA LEU A 251 -12.35 -3.23 -12.75
C LEU A 251 -10.95 -2.66 -12.90
N SER A 252 -10.19 -2.69 -11.82
CA SER A 252 -8.82 -2.22 -11.79
C SER A 252 -7.91 -3.31 -11.26
N LEU A 253 -6.95 -3.78 -12.08
CA LEU A 253 -5.86 -4.64 -11.63
C LEU A 253 -4.56 -3.83 -11.64
N GLY A 254 -3.97 -3.62 -10.47
CA GLY A 254 -2.73 -2.85 -10.34
C GLY A 254 -1.53 -3.56 -10.97
N GLY A 255 -0.64 -2.79 -11.58
CA GLY A 255 0.70 -3.27 -11.95
C GLY A 255 1.51 -3.57 -10.68
N HIS A 256 2.41 -4.55 -10.74
CA HIS A 256 3.17 -4.98 -9.57
C HIS A 256 4.57 -5.46 -9.92
N PRO A 257 5.54 -5.38 -8.99
CA PRO A 257 6.84 -5.99 -9.16
C PRO A 257 6.80 -7.49 -8.88
N SER A 258 7.91 -8.18 -9.14
CA SER A 258 8.08 -9.59 -8.73
C SER A 258 8.20 -9.78 -7.21
N HIS A 259 8.38 -8.71 -6.44
CA HIS A 259 8.39 -8.74 -4.99
C HIS A 259 6.96 -9.05 -4.51
N LEU A 260 6.71 -10.31 -4.18
CA LEU A 260 5.38 -10.80 -3.85
C LEU A 260 4.83 -10.09 -2.60
N GLU A 261 3.50 -9.99 -2.52
CA GLU A 261 2.73 -9.42 -1.40
C GLU A 261 2.80 -7.90 -1.21
N VAL A 262 3.81 -7.20 -1.74
CA VAL A 262 3.92 -5.73 -1.61
C VAL A 262 2.74 -4.98 -2.23
N ILE A 263 2.18 -5.54 -3.31
CA ILE A 263 1.02 -4.99 -4.01
C ILE A 263 -0.26 -5.00 -3.14
N GLY A 264 -0.33 -5.84 -2.11
CA GLY A 264 -1.49 -5.93 -1.22
C GLY A 264 -1.83 -4.58 -0.59
N PRO A 265 -0.97 -4.02 0.28
CA PRO A 265 -1.22 -2.71 0.89
C PRO A 265 -1.35 -1.57 -0.14
N VAL A 266 -0.62 -1.60 -1.26
CA VAL A 266 -0.81 -0.63 -2.37
C VAL A 266 -2.25 -0.67 -2.88
N THR A 267 -2.81 -1.87 -3.08
CA THR A 267 -4.19 -2.08 -3.54
C THR A 267 -5.20 -1.53 -2.53
N LEU A 268 -4.95 -1.74 -1.23
CA LEU A 268 -5.83 -1.22 -0.18
C LEU A 268 -5.80 0.32 -0.11
N GLY A 269 -4.63 0.94 -0.26
CA GLY A 269 -4.49 2.39 -0.36
C GLY A 269 -5.29 2.99 -1.51
N ARG A 270 -5.22 2.36 -2.69
CA ARG A 270 -6.02 2.75 -3.86
C ARG A 270 -7.52 2.62 -3.59
N ALA A 271 -7.94 1.50 -2.99
CA ALA A 271 -9.34 1.28 -2.66
C ALA A 271 -9.87 2.32 -1.66
N ARG A 272 -9.10 2.63 -0.61
CA ARG A 272 -9.42 3.66 0.38
C ARG A 272 -9.61 5.02 -0.27
N ALA A 273 -8.68 5.44 -1.14
CA ALA A 273 -8.78 6.72 -1.84
C ALA A 273 -10.06 6.83 -2.69
N ARG A 274 -10.46 5.76 -3.39
CA ARG A 274 -11.74 5.72 -4.14
C ARG A 274 -12.96 5.75 -3.22
N GLN A 275 -12.91 5.09 -2.06
CA GLN A 275 -13.98 5.14 -1.06
C GLN A 275 -14.16 6.55 -0.47
N ARG A 276 -13.06 7.28 -0.24
CA ARG A 276 -13.11 8.70 0.20
C ARG A 276 -13.74 9.62 -0.84
N GLN A 277 -13.80 9.21 -2.11
CA GLN A 277 -14.55 9.88 -3.19
C GLN A 277 -16.02 9.44 -3.26
N GLY A 278 -16.50 8.64 -2.30
CA GLY A 278 -17.88 8.17 -2.22
C GLY A 278 -18.20 6.91 -3.02
N GLN A 279 -17.19 6.21 -3.56
CA GLN A 279 -17.41 4.97 -4.33
C GLN A 279 -17.56 3.75 -3.40
N ARG A 280 -18.49 2.85 -3.74
CA ARG A 280 -18.60 1.52 -3.14
C ARG A 280 -17.62 0.58 -3.82
N VAL A 281 -16.49 0.35 -3.16
CA VAL A 281 -15.36 -0.42 -3.70
C VAL A 281 -15.22 -1.76 -3.01
N LEU A 282 -14.95 -2.83 -3.77
CA LEU A 282 -14.47 -4.11 -3.27
C LEU A 282 -12.95 -4.24 -3.48
N PRO A 283 -12.15 -4.24 -2.40
CA PRO A 283 -10.75 -4.64 -2.47
C PRO A 283 -10.63 -6.16 -2.67
N LEU A 284 -9.85 -6.58 -3.66
CA LEU A 284 -9.57 -7.98 -3.98
C LEU A 284 -8.06 -8.23 -4.07
N VAL A 285 -7.50 -9.06 -3.18
CA VAL A 285 -6.05 -9.36 -3.20
C VAL A 285 -5.83 -10.84 -3.46
N MET A 286 -4.96 -11.14 -4.43
CA MET A 286 -4.65 -12.50 -4.87
C MET A 286 -3.24 -12.90 -4.48
N HIS A 287 -3.10 -14.12 -3.96
CA HIS A 287 -1.88 -14.58 -3.30
C HIS A 287 -1.46 -15.97 -3.80
N THR A 288 -0.21 -16.36 -3.54
CA THR A 288 0.21 -17.78 -3.56
C THR A 288 0.44 -18.27 -2.14
N ASP A 289 0.28 -19.57 -1.87
CA ASP A 289 0.39 -20.12 -0.51
C ASP A 289 1.75 -19.87 0.15
N ALA A 290 2.84 -20.03 -0.60
CA ALA A 290 4.19 -19.84 -0.07
C ALA A 290 4.48 -18.37 0.30
N SER A 291 4.12 -17.42 -0.58
CA SER A 291 4.35 -15.99 -0.30
C SER A 291 3.43 -15.46 0.79
N PHE A 292 2.18 -15.91 0.83
CA PHE A 292 1.21 -15.51 1.86
C PHE A 292 1.68 -15.89 3.27
N ALA A 293 2.28 -17.07 3.41
CA ALA A 293 2.80 -17.53 4.70
C ALA A 293 4.18 -16.94 5.06
N GLY A 294 4.99 -16.60 4.05
CA GLY A 294 6.40 -16.26 4.24
C GLY A 294 6.74 -14.76 4.25
N GLN A 295 5.89 -13.89 3.71
CA GLN A 295 6.20 -12.45 3.61
C GLN A 295 5.57 -11.67 4.77
N GLY A 296 6.42 -10.99 5.58
CA GLY A 296 5.99 -10.24 6.76
C GLY A 296 4.97 -9.13 6.46
N VAL A 297 5.02 -8.53 5.26
CA VAL A 297 4.07 -7.49 4.83
C VAL A 297 2.61 -7.96 4.83
N VAL A 298 2.35 -9.28 4.73
CA VAL A 298 1.00 -9.85 4.82
C VAL A 298 0.44 -9.67 6.24
N ALA A 299 1.22 -10.01 7.27
CA ALA A 299 0.83 -9.79 8.67
C ALA A 299 0.62 -8.30 8.96
N GLU A 300 1.54 -7.45 8.49
CA GLU A 300 1.42 -6.00 8.64
C GLU A 300 0.13 -5.47 7.99
N THR A 301 -0.21 -5.94 6.79
CA THR A 301 -1.42 -5.53 6.08
C THR A 301 -2.68 -5.91 6.83
N PHE A 302 -2.75 -7.13 7.37
CA PHE A 302 -3.87 -7.53 8.23
C PHE A 302 -3.95 -6.66 9.49
N GLN A 303 -2.82 -6.27 10.08
CA GLN A 303 -2.79 -5.40 11.24
C GLN A 303 -3.32 -3.98 10.97
N LEU A 304 -3.30 -3.53 9.70
CA LEU A 304 -3.93 -2.28 9.28
C LEU A 304 -5.47 -2.39 9.19
N ALA A 305 -6.01 -3.60 8.99
CA ALA A 305 -7.43 -3.81 8.82
C ALA A 305 -8.22 -3.33 10.04
N GLY A 306 -9.26 -2.52 9.81
CA GLY A 306 -10.11 -1.95 10.86
C GLY A 306 -9.51 -0.73 11.59
N LEU A 307 -8.26 -0.34 11.34
CA LEU A 307 -7.73 0.93 11.83
C LEU A 307 -8.32 2.07 10.99
N ALA A 308 -8.98 3.04 11.62
CA ALA A 308 -9.78 4.07 10.93
C ALA A 308 -9.11 4.77 9.72
N PRO A 309 -7.79 5.10 9.74
CA PRO A 309 -7.11 5.71 8.59
C PRO A 309 -6.85 4.78 7.41
N PHE A 310 -6.89 3.47 7.65
CA PHE A 310 -6.54 2.39 6.71
C PHE A 310 -7.72 1.50 6.34
N ASP A 311 -8.81 1.58 7.10
CA ASP A 311 -9.97 0.71 6.95
C ASP A 311 -10.63 0.87 5.56
N VAL A 312 -10.78 -0.24 4.86
CA VAL A 312 -11.39 -0.36 3.54
C VAL A 312 -12.72 -1.11 3.56
N GLY A 313 -13.28 -1.34 4.76
CA GLY A 313 -14.52 -2.11 4.93
C GLY A 313 -14.34 -3.57 4.55
N GLY A 314 -13.18 -4.15 4.86
CA GLY A 314 -12.84 -5.54 4.59
C GLY A 314 -12.40 -5.84 3.16
N THR A 315 -11.46 -6.78 3.05
CA THR A 315 -10.84 -7.26 1.81
C THR A 315 -11.20 -8.72 1.54
N VAL A 316 -11.50 -9.06 0.29
CA VAL A 316 -11.58 -10.47 -0.14
C VAL A 316 -10.20 -10.91 -0.59
N HIS A 317 -9.61 -11.86 0.11
CA HIS A 317 -8.33 -12.47 -0.23
C HIS A 317 -8.56 -13.82 -0.91
N VAL A 318 -7.86 -14.08 -2.02
CA VAL A 318 -7.95 -15.37 -2.73
C VAL A 318 -6.57 -15.96 -2.91
N LEU A 319 -6.34 -17.17 -2.40
CA LEU A 319 -5.07 -17.88 -2.58
C LEU A 319 -5.17 -18.87 -3.72
N ALA A 320 -4.18 -18.83 -4.62
CA ALA A 320 -3.83 -19.94 -5.48
C ALA A 320 -2.90 -20.88 -4.70
N ASN A 321 -3.48 -21.75 -3.87
CA ASN A 321 -2.72 -22.69 -3.04
C ASN A 321 -2.42 -23.97 -3.83
N ASN A 322 -1.33 -23.93 -4.59
CA ASN A 322 -0.85 -25.09 -5.34
C ASN A 322 0.07 -26.00 -4.51
N ARG A 323 0.24 -25.65 -3.22
CA ARG A 323 1.02 -26.39 -2.21
C ARG A 323 2.48 -26.54 -2.58
N LEU A 324 3.07 -25.59 -3.30
CA LEU A 324 4.48 -25.64 -3.72
C LEU A 324 5.06 -24.25 -4.03
N GLY A 325 6.01 -23.78 -3.23
CA GLY A 325 6.74 -22.53 -3.45
C GLY A 325 7.99 -22.75 -4.28
N PHE A 326 7.91 -22.57 -5.60
CA PHE A 326 8.99 -22.96 -6.54
C PHE A 326 9.31 -24.46 -6.40
N THR A 327 10.34 -24.84 -5.61
CA THR A 327 10.73 -26.22 -5.27
C THR A 327 10.50 -26.56 -3.79
N THR A 328 10.05 -25.59 -2.98
CA THR A 328 9.92 -25.73 -1.53
C THR A 328 8.56 -26.30 -1.17
N GLU A 329 8.54 -27.45 -0.53
CA GLU A 329 7.32 -28.14 -0.09
C GLU A 329 6.68 -27.43 1.12
N PRO A 330 5.37 -27.62 1.38
CA PRO A 330 4.67 -26.97 2.49
C PRO A 330 5.34 -27.13 3.86
N GLU A 331 5.91 -28.31 4.12
CA GLU A 331 6.58 -28.67 5.37
C GLU A 331 7.95 -27.97 5.53
N GLU A 332 8.52 -27.49 4.43
CA GLU A 332 9.76 -26.71 4.40
C GLU A 332 9.49 -25.19 4.42
N ALA A 333 8.31 -24.78 3.93
CA ALA A 333 7.96 -23.37 3.74
C ALA A 333 7.48 -22.69 5.03
N ARG A 334 6.94 -23.43 6.00
CA ARG A 334 6.30 -22.87 7.20
C ARG A 334 6.20 -23.87 8.35
N THR A 335 6.12 -23.33 9.57
CA THR A 335 5.80 -24.09 10.79
C THR A 335 4.29 -24.12 11.08
N ALA A 336 3.53 -23.18 10.52
CA ALA A 336 2.08 -23.16 10.62
C ALA A 336 1.43 -24.30 9.82
N ARG A 337 0.28 -24.80 10.29
CA ARG A 337 -0.43 -25.92 9.65
C ARG A 337 -0.91 -25.52 8.26
N HIS A 338 -1.52 -24.34 8.16
CA HIS A 338 -2.05 -23.81 6.92
C HIS A 338 -1.29 -22.53 6.53
N ALA A 339 -1.14 -22.31 5.23
CA ALA A 339 -0.57 -21.04 4.74
C ALA A 339 -1.38 -19.85 5.26
N THR A 340 -2.68 -20.04 5.47
CA THR A 340 -3.63 -19.05 5.94
C THR A 340 -3.67 -18.83 7.45
N ASP A 341 -2.87 -19.55 8.26
CA ASP A 341 -2.92 -19.38 9.73
C ASP A 341 -2.46 -17.99 10.19
N ILE A 342 -1.79 -17.20 9.34
CA ILE A 342 -1.51 -15.78 9.56
C ILE A 342 -2.79 -14.95 9.78
N ALA A 343 -3.92 -15.40 9.23
CA ALA A 343 -5.26 -14.81 9.40
C ALA A 343 -5.75 -14.81 10.85
N ARG A 344 -5.18 -15.69 11.69
CA ARG A 344 -5.53 -15.80 13.10
C ARG A 344 -5.11 -14.56 13.90
N LEU A 345 -4.12 -13.80 13.41
CA LEU A 345 -3.65 -12.56 14.05
C LEU A 345 -4.79 -11.56 14.29
N THR A 346 -5.72 -11.45 13.34
CA THR A 346 -6.78 -10.43 13.33
C THR A 346 -8.20 -11.02 13.27
N GLY A 347 -8.34 -12.32 13.53
CA GLY A 347 -9.66 -12.97 13.59
C GLY A 347 -10.32 -13.16 12.23
N VAL A 348 -9.56 -13.31 11.14
CA VAL A 348 -10.11 -13.38 9.77
C VAL A 348 -10.54 -14.80 9.43
N PRO A 349 -11.82 -15.07 9.06
CA PRO A 349 -12.27 -16.41 8.70
C PRO A 349 -11.69 -16.89 7.36
N VAL A 350 -11.52 -18.21 7.24
CA VAL A 350 -10.93 -18.84 6.05
C VAL A 350 -11.87 -19.91 5.51
N PHE A 351 -12.40 -19.69 4.31
CA PHE A 351 -13.03 -20.73 3.49
C PHE A 351 -11.94 -21.47 2.73
N ARG A 352 -11.81 -22.77 2.96
CA ARG A 352 -10.84 -23.63 2.26
C ARG A 352 -11.60 -24.53 1.30
N VAL A 353 -11.19 -24.57 0.03
CA VAL A 353 -11.96 -25.24 -1.01
C VAL A 353 -11.06 -26.04 -1.94
N ASN A 354 -11.51 -27.25 -2.27
CA ASN A 354 -10.85 -28.12 -3.24
C ASN A 354 -11.04 -27.56 -4.66
N ALA A 355 -9.94 -27.32 -5.37
CA ALA A 355 -9.96 -26.80 -6.73
C ALA A 355 -10.66 -27.74 -7.73
N ASP A 356 -10.72 -29.04 -7.45
CA ASP A 356 -11.40 -30.04 -8.29
C ASP A 356 -12.93 -30.04 -8.14
N ASP A 357 -13.50 -29.22 -7.25
CA ASP A 357 -14.95 -29.05 -7.11
C ASP A 357 -15.41 -27.62 -7.45
N PRO A 358 -15.63 -27.32 -8.74
CA PRO A 358 -16.01 -25.98 -9.19
C PRO A 358 -17.28 -25.41 -8.56
N GLU A 359 -18.26 -26.25 -8.24
CA GLU A 359 -19.51 -25.82 -7.61
C GLU A 359 -19.26 -25.34 -6.16
N ALA A 360 -18.38 -26.02 -5.43
CA ALA A 360 -17.94 -25.62 -4.10
C ALA A 360 -17.11 -24.33 -4.11
N VAL A 361 -16.26 -24.14 -5.13
CA VAL A 361 -15.48 -22.91 -5.33
C VAL A 361 -16.38 -21.71 -5.55
N VAL A 362 -17.40 -21.84 -6.41
CA VAL A 362 -18.42 -20.79 -6.62
C VAL A 362 -19.16 -20.47 -5.32
N ARG A 363 -19.53 -21.50 -4.53
CA ARG A 363 -20.16 -21.28 -3.22
C ARG A 363 -19.24 -20.53 -2.27
N GLY A 364 -17.98 -20.94 -2.13
CA GLY A 364 -16.99 -20.30 -1.26
C GLY A 364 -16.75 -18.83 -1.64
N ALA A 365 -16.60 -18.54 -2.93
CA ALA A 365 -16.44 -17.19 -3.45
C ALA A 365 -17.66 -16.28 -3.15
N ARG A 366 -18.89 -16.78 -3.33
CA ARG A 366 -20.11 -16.05 -2.99
C ARG A 366 -20.22 -15.79 -1.48
N LEU A 367 -19.88 -16.79 -0.65
CA LEU A 367 -19.87 -16.64 0.80
C LEU A 367 -18.84 -15.61 1.28
N ALA A 368 -17.65 -15.58 0.66
CA ALA A 368 -16.63 -14.59 0.96
C ALA A 368 -17.12 -13.15 0.66
N VAL A 369 -17.71 -12.93 -0.52
CA VAL A 369 -18.29 -11.60 -0.84
C VAL A 369 -19.42 -11.27 0.14
N ALA A 370 -20.33 -12.19 0.41
CA ALA A 370 -21.44 -11.97 1.33
C ALA A 370 -20.96 -11.64 2.76
N TRP A 371 -19.93 -12.31 3.26
CA TRP A 371 -19.29 -11.99 4.54
C TRP A 371 -18.77 -10.56 4.56
N ARG A 372 -17.98 -10.20 3.54
CA ARG A 372 -17.37 -8.87 3.44
C ARG A 372 -18.46 -7.80 3.41
N GLN A 373 -19.50 -8.00 2.58
CA GLN A 373 -20.62 -7.07 2.48
C GLN A 373 -21.43 -6.95 3.77
N ARG A 374 -21.56 -8.05 4.52
CA ARG A 374 -22.33 -8.10 5.77
C ARG A 374 -21.60 -7.43 6.93
N PHE A 375 -20.30 -7.69 7.09
CA PHE A 375 -19.53 -7.32 8.28
C PHE A 375 -18.48 -6.23 8.06
N GLY A 376 -18.12 -5.94 6.80
CA GLY A 376 -17.05 -4.99 6.50
C GLY A 376 -15.68 -5.47 6.99
N ARG A 377 -15.43 -6.79 6.98
CA ARG A 377 -14.21 -7.42 7.48
C ARG A 377 -13.55 -8.29 6.43
N ASP A 378 -12.24 -8.48 6.57
CA ASP A 378 -11.45 -9.35 5.71
C ASP A 378 -11.96 -10.80 5.76
N VAL A 379 -11.75 -11.51 4.67
CA VAL A 379 -12.05 -12.94 4.52
C VAL A 379 -11.11 -13.58 3.50
N ILE A 380 -10.75 -14.82 3.76
CA ILE A 380 -9.86 -15.57 2.87
C ILE A 380 -10.62 -16.74 2.21
N LEU A 381 -10.45 -16.86 0.89
CA LEU A 381 -10.76 -18.05 0.11
C LEU A 381 -9.46 -18.75 -0.29
N ASP A 382 -9.16 -19.87 0.36
CA ASP A 382 -8.01 -20.74 0.08
C ASP A 382 -8.40 -21.81 -0.95
N VAL A 383 -8.08 -21.56 -2.23
CA VAL A 383 -8.35 -22.52 -3.31
C VAL A 383 -7.18 -23.51 -3.38
N VAL A 384 -7.40 -24.72 -2.87
CA VAL A 384 -6.38 -25.76 -2.75
C VAL A 384 -6.36 -26.61 -4.02
N GLY A 385 -5.30 -26.44 -4.81
CA GLY A 385 -5.08 -27.09 -6.09
C GLY A 385 -3.70 -27.70 -6.21
N TYR A 386 -3.20 -27.77 -7.44
CA TYR A 386 -1.83 -28.16 -7.75
C TYR A 386 -1.28 -27.31 -8.92
N ARG A 387 -0.01 -27.51 -9.26
CA ARG A 387 0.63 -26.82 -10.40
C ARG A 387 1.04 -27.86 -11.43
N ARG A 388 0.37 -27.86 -12.60
CA ARG A 388 0.58 -28.86 -13.67
C ARG A 388 2.03 -28.90 -14.17
N PHE A 389 2.62 -27.74 -14.39
CA PHE A 389 3.99 -27.57 -14.89
C PHE A 389 4.96 -27.18 -13.76
N GLY A 390 6.24 -26.95 -14.09
CA GLY A 390 7.22 -26.37 -13.17
C GLY A 390 6.85 -24.97 -12.69
N HIS A 391 7.74 -24.30 -11.95
CA HIS A 391 7.42 -22.95 -11.43
C HIS A 391 7.06 -21.99 -12.55
N ASN A 392 7.83 -22.08 -13.63
CA ASN A 392 7.49 -21.62 -14.96
C ASN A 392 7.48 -22.82 -15.93
N GLU A 393 7.02 -22.61 -17.15
CA GLU A 393 6.78 -23.69 -18.11
C GLU A 393 8.05 -24.36 -18.66
N PHE A 394 9.24 -23.80 -18.41
CA PHE A 394 10.54 -24.37 -18.80
C PHE A 394 11.26 -25.10 -17.67
N ASP A 395 10.73 -25.00 -16.45
CA ASP A 395 11.31 -25.61 -15.26
C ASP A 395 10.89 -27.08 -15.16
N GLU A 396 11.82 -27.99 -14.82
CA GLU A 396 11.55 -29.42 -14.66
C GLU A 396 11.37 -29.77 -13.17
N PRO A 397 10.13 -29.88 -12.68
CA PRO A 397 9.88 -30.03 -11.25
C PRO A 397 10.14 -31.44 -10.73
N ARG A 398 10.24 -32.46 -11.60
CA ARG A 398 10.52 -33.85 -11.16
C ARG A 398 11.91 -34.01 -10.56
N PHE A 399 12.81 -33.05 -10.78
CA PHE A 399 14.13 -33.04 -10.12
C PHE A 399 14.03 -32.90 -8.60
N THR A 400 12.96 -32.29 -8.09
CA THR A 400 12.80 -32.03 -6.64
C THR A 400 11.50 -32.60 -6.07
N GLN A 401 10.41 -32.73 -6.85
CA GLN A 401 9.12 -33.29 -6.39
C GLN A 401 8.62 -34.50 -7.23
N PRO A 402 9.41 -35.56 -7.45
CA PRO A 402 9.07 -36.63 -8.40
C PRO A 402 7.77 -37.38 -8.04
N ARG A 403 7.52 -37.65 -6.75
CA ARG A 403 6.30 -38.38 -6.31
C ARG A 403 5.03 -37.55 -6.48
N ARG A 404 5.10 -36.26 -6.20
CA ARG A 404 3.99 -35.31 -6.38
C ARG A 404 3.66 -35.19 -7.87
N TYR A 405 4.66 -34.97 -8.71
CA TYR A 405 4.44 -34.83 -10.14
C TYR A 405 3.99 -36.13 -10.82
N ALA A 406 4.40 -37.31 -10.34
CA ALA A 406 3.82 -38.57 -10.80
C ALA A 406 2.30 -38.65 -10.57
N ARG A 407 1.78 -38.09 -9.46
CA ARG A 407 0.33 -38.01 -9.23
C ARG A 407 -0.33 -36.94 -10.08
N ILE A 408 0.31 -35.78 -10.23
CA ILE A 408 -0.19 -34.71 -11.11
C ILE A 408 -0.33 -35.25 -12.53
N ASP A 409 0.70 -35.89 -13.08
CA ASP A 409 0.71 -36.45 -14.43
C ASP A 409 -0.44 -37.45 -14.67
N ALA A 410 -0.82 -38.22 -13.65
CA ALA A 410 -1.94 -39.16 -13.70
C ALA A 410 -3.32 -38.52 -13.42
N HIS A 411 -3.36 -37.28 -12.92
CA HIS A 411 -4.59 -36.61 -12.51
C HIS A 411 -5.23 -35.84 -13.68
N PRO A 412 -6.48 -36.11 -14.07
CA PRO A 412 -7.14 -35.42 -15.17
C PRO A 412 -7.38 -33.91 -14.88
N PRO A 413 -7.42 -33.04 -15.90
CA PRO A 413 -7.78 -31.62 -15.72
C PRO A 413 -9.15 -31.43 -15.09
N VAL A 414 -9.31 -30.35 -14.32
CA VAL A 414 -10.59 -30.03 -13.63
C VAL A 414 -11.75 -29.87 -14.59
N THR A 415 -11.52 -29.22 -15.74
CA THR A 415 -12.54 -29.03 -16.78
C THR A 415 -13.07 -30.37 -17.29
N SER A 416 -12.19 -31.33 -17.58
CA SER A 416 -12.57 -32.67 -18.05
C SER A 416 -13.38 -33.42 -17.00
N ARG A 417 -12.92 -33.43 -15.75
CA ARG A 417 -13.62 -34.07 -14.62
C ARG A 417 -15.01 -33.47 -14.43
N TYR A 418 -15.11 -32.15 -14.48
CA TYR A 418 -16.39 -31.46 -14.32
C TYR A 418 -17.32 -31.69 -15.51
N ARG A 419 -16.79 -31.72 -16.75
CA ARG A 419 -17.56 -32.07 -17.96
C ARG A 419 -18.16 -33.46 -17.87
N GLU A 420 -17.36 -34.46 -17.52
CA GLU A 420 -17.80 -35.84 -17.32
C GLU A 420 -18.89 -35.92 -16.24
N ARG A 421 -18.72 -35.20 -15.13
CA ARG A 421 -19.73 -35.09 -14.06
C ARG A 421 -21.05 -34.51 -14.56
N GLN A 422 -21.02 -33.47 -15.41
CA GLN A 422 -22.24 -32.86 -15.96
C GLN A 422 -22.92 -33.76 -17.01
N ALA A 423 -22.14 -34.39 -17.89
CA ALA A 423 -22.66 -35.33 -18.88
C ALA A 423 -23.30 -36.56 -18.21
N ALA A 424 -22.67 -37.11 -17.17
CA ALA A 424 -23.24 -38.20 -16.37
C ALA A 424 -24.53 -37.79 -15.64
N ALA A 425 -24.69 -36.50 -15.32
CA ALA A 425 -25.92 -35.93 -14.77
C ALA A 425 -27.00 -35.62 -15.83
N GLY A 426 -26.77 -35.99 -17.10
CA GLY A 426 -27.74 -35.83 -18.19
C GLY A 426 -27.79 -34.41 -18.78
N LEU A 427 -26.82 -33.54 -18.48
CA LEU A 427 -26.77 -32.20 -19.07
C LEU A 427 -26.11 -32.25 -20.46
N ASP A 428 -26.67 -31.50 -21.41
CA ASP A 428 -26.09 -31.36 -22.75
C ASP A 428 -24.84 -30.47 -22.70
N VAL A 429 -23.67 -31.08 -22.87
CA VAL A 429 -22.37 -30.41 -22.89
C VAL A 429 -21.87 -30.09 -24.30
N ALA A 430 -22.58 -30.49 -25.37
CA ALA A 430 -22.11 -30.29 -26.75
C ALA A 430 -21.96 -28.81 -27.11
N GLY A 431 -22.85 -27.96 -26.59
CA GLY A 431 -22.78 -26.51 -26.77
C GLY A 431 -21.51 -25.87 -26.19
N ILE A 432 -20.87 -26.51 -25.21
CA ILE A 432 -19.62 -26.04 -24.60
C ILE A 432 -18.42 -26.25 -25.54
N GLU A 433 -18.36 -27.38 -26.23
CA GLU A 433 -17.29 -27.66 -27.19
C GLU A 433 -17.34 -26.70 -28.38
N ALA A 434 -18.55 -26.42 -28.87
CA ALA A 434 -18.77 -25.42 -29.90
C ALA A 434 -18.34 -24.01 -29.44
N ASP A 435 -18.55 -23.66 -28.17
CA ASP A 435 -18.09 -22.39 -27.59
C ASP A 435 -16.56 -22.30 -27.52
N ALA A 436 -15.90 -23.39 -27.11
CA ALA A 436 -14.45 -23.46 -27.08
C ALA A 436 -13.83 -23.20 -28.46
N LEU A 437 -14.41 -23.79 -29.51
CA LEU A 437 -13.96 -23.59 -30.89
C LEU A 437 -14.15 -22.14 -31.36
N ARG A 438 -15.29 -21.52 -31.04
CA ARG A 438 -15.53 -20.10 -31.34
C ARG A 438 -14.53 -19.21 -30.62
N PHE A 439 -14.34 -19.43 -29.33
CA PHE A 439 -13.41 -18.63 -28.53
C PHE A 439 -11.96 -18.79 -29.01
N ARG A 440 -11.57 -20.01 -29.43
CA ARG A 440 -10.27 -20.23 -30.07
C ARG A 440 -10.12 -19.44 -31.38
N ALA A 441 -11.18 -19.36 -32.20
CA ALA A 441 -11.16 -18.55 -33.41
C ALA A 441 -11.08 -17.04 -33.10
N GLU A 442 -11.74 -16.58 -32.04
CA GLU A 442 -11.61 -15.20 -31.54
C GLU A 442 -10.16 -14.88 -31.13
N LEU A 443 -9.50 -15.78 -30.39
CA LEU A 443 -8.09 -15.63 -30.01
C LEU A 443 -7.16 -15.60 -31.22
N GLU A 444 -7.42 -16.44 -32.22
CA GLU A 444 -6.65 -16.45 -33.46
C GLU A 444 -6.80 -15.12 -34.23
N ALA A 445 -8.02 -14.61 -34.34
CA ALA A 445 -8.27 -13.32 -34.96
C ALA A 445 -7.60 -12.18 -34.19
N ALA A 446 -7.68 -12.19 -32.86
CA ALA A 446 -7.01 -11.21 -32.01
C ALA A 446 -5.49 -11.26 -32.16
N PHE A 447 -4.90 -12.45 -32.26
CA PHE A 447 -3.47 -12.65 -32.49
C PHE A 447 -3.02 -12.14 -33.87
N GLN A 448 -3.81 -12.33 -34.91
CA GLN A 448 -3.50 -11.80 -36.25
C GLN A 448 -3.52 -10.27 -36.28
N ALA A 449 -4.39 -9.65 -35.47
CA ALA A 449 -4.54 -8.20 -35.39
C ALA A 449 -3.45 -7.48 -34.57
N ILE A 450 -2.55 -8.19 -33.88
CA ILE A 450 -1.57 -7.56 -32.97
C ILE A 450 -0.65 -6.56 -33.68
N HIS A 451 -0.31 -6.79 -34.95
CA HIS A 451 0.57 -5.92 -35.73
C HIS A 451 -0.09 -4.61 -36.16
N GLU A 452 -1.43 -4.58 -36.16
CA GLU A 452 -2.24 -3.41 -36.50
C GLU A 452 -2.70 -2.66 -35.24
N HIS A 453 -2.37 -3.19 -34.05
CA HIS A 453 -2.81 -2.65 -32.78
C HIS A 453 -1.95 -1.45 -32.35
N GLY A 454 -2.47 -0.24 -32.51
CA GLY A 454 -1.95 0.94 -31.83
C GLY A 454 -2.36 0.96 -30.36
N SER A 455 -1.41 1.24 -29.46
CA SER A 455 -1.75 1.41 -28.04
C SER A 455 -2.75 2.56 -27.83
N ARG A 456 -3.72 2.34 -26.94
CA ARG A 456 -4.81 3.29 -26.61
C ARG A 456 -4.83 3.71 -25.14
N ALA A 457 -3.81 3.35 -24.37
CA ALA A 457 -3.82 3.56 -22.93
C ALA A 457 -3.61 5.05 -22.58
N ASP A 458 -4.63 5.67 -21.98
CA ASP A 458 -4.55 7.01 -21.41
C ASP A 458 -4.21 6.92 -19.91
N ALA A 459 -2.96 7.18 -19.57
CA ALA A 459 -2.47 7.16 -18.19
C ALA A 459 -3.07 8.29 -17.32
N PHE A 460 -3.65 9.33 -17.93
CA PHE A 460 -4.13 10.54 -17.26
C PHE A 460 -5.66 10.73 -17.37
N ALA A 461 -6.41 9.65 -17.56
CA ALA A 461 -7.86 9.67 -17.52
C ALA A 461 -8.43 9.77 -16.09
N GLY A 462 -9.75 10.01 -15.98
CA GLY A 462 -10.46 9.98 -14.69
C GLY A 462 -9.99 11.04 -13.71
N ALA A 463 -9.59 10.64 -12.50
CA ALA A 463 -9.10 11.57 -11.46
C ALA A 463 -7.86 12.38 -11.90
N TRP A 464 -7.12 11.88 -12.90
CA TRP A 464 -5.91 12.47 -13.45
C TRP A 464 -6.17 13.38 -14.67
N GLN A 465 -7.44 13.63 -15.01
CA GLN A 465 -7.77 14.53 -16.11
C GLN A 465 -7.17 15.94 -15.86
N GLY A 466 -6.43 16.44 -16.86
CA GLY A 466 -5.73 17.72 -16.80
C GLY A 466 -4.29 17.64 -16.29
N PHE A 467 -3.82 16.46 -15.88
CA PHE A 467 -2.41 16.23 -15.54
C PHE A 467 -1.62 15.70 -16.74
N ARG A 468 -0.30 15.77 -16.63
CA ARG A 468 0.66 15.21 -17.61
C ARG A 468 1.92 14.71 -16.91
N ARG A 469 2.80 14.03 -17.66
CA ARG A 469 4.17 13.78 -17.20
C ARG A 469 4.96 15.09 -17.08
N ALA A 470 5.90 15.10 -16.14
CA ALA A 470 6.89 16.17 -16.03
C ALA A 470 7.84 16.12 -17.24
N ARG A 471 8.24 17.30 -17.74
CA ARG A 471 9.34 17.40 -18.71
C ARG A 471 10.68 17.29 -17.98
N ALA A 472 11.71 16.86 -18.68
CA ALA A 472 13.07 16.81 -18.13
C ALA A 472 13.48 18.21 -17.62
N GLY A 473 13.97 18.28 -16.38
CA GLY A 473 14.37 19.53 -15.72
C GLY A 473 13.23 20.39 -15.15
N GLU A 474 11.99 20.19 -15.59
CA GLU A 474 10.82 20.98 -15.12
C GLU A 474 10.63 20.98 -13.59
N PRO A 475 10.92 19.90 -12.83
CA PRO A 475 10.81 19.95 -11.37
C PRO A 475 11.81 20.89 -10.68
N ALA A 476 12.84 21.38 -11.38
CA ALA A 476 13.77 22.41 -10.88
C ALA A 476 13.34 23.84 -11.27
N GLU A 477 12.36 24.00 -12.17
CA GLU A 477 11.89 25.32 -12.58
C GLU A 477 11.15 26.05 -11.44
N PRO A 478 11.38 27.36 -11.25
CA PRO A 478 10.67 28.14 -10.25
C PRO A 478 9.16 28.20 -10.53
N ILE A 479 8.36 28.01 -9.49
CA ILE A 479 6.91 28.22 -9.55
C ILE A 479 6.47 29.10 -8.38
N GLU A 480 5.54 30.01 -8.63
CA GLU A 480 4.94 30.82 -7.59
C GLU A 480 4.02 29.97 -6.72
N THR A 481 4.25 29.99 -5.41
CA THR A 481 3.42 29.29 -4.41
C THR A 481 3.12 30.19 -3.21
N GLY A 482 3.35 31.49 -3.34
CA GLY A 482 3.00 32.49 -2.35
C GLY A 482 1.50 32.54 -2.02
N VAL A 483 1.18 33.05 -0.84
CA VAL A 483 -0.20 33.27 -0.37
C VAL A 483 -0.33 34.69 0.15
N GLU A 484 -1.48 35.32 -0.07
CA GLU A 484 -1.77 36.65 0.46
C GLU A 484 -1.45 36.78 1.96
N LEU A 485 -0.70 37.81 2.36
CA LEU A 485 -0.22 37.95 3.73
C LEU A 485 -1.35 38.10 4.75
N ALA A 486 -2.45 38.78 4.36
CA ALA A 486 -3.65 38.89 5.17
C ALA A 486 -4.29 37.52 5.41
N LYS A 487 -4.25 36.66 4.38
CA LYS A 487 -4.77 35.30 4.45
C LYS A 487 -3.93 34.42 5.37
N LEU A 488 -2.60 34.50 5.28
CA LEU A 488 -1.69 33.78 6.18
C LEU A 488 -1.94 34.12 7.65
N ARG A 489 -2.20 35.40 7.97
CA ARG A 489 -2.58 35.82 9.32
C ARG A 489 -3.92 35.25 9.76
N GLN A 490 -4.94 35.27 8.88
CA GLN A 490 -6.24 34.65 9.17
C GLN A 490 -6.11 33.13 9.43
N LEU A 491 -5.27 32.44 8.65
CA LEU A 491 -5.00 31.02 8.86
C LEU A 491 -4.26 30.77 10.18
N ALA A 492 -3.34 31.65 10.57
CA ALA A 492 -2.65 31.56 11.86
C ALA A 492 -3.62 31.64 13.04
N ASP A 493 -4.62 32.52 12.97
CA ASP A 493 -5.66 32.62 13.99
C ASP A 493 -6.45 31.33 14.12
N ARG A 494 -6.84 30.72 12.98
CA ARG A 494 -7.51 29.41 12.93
C ARG A 494 -6.65 28.29 13.51
N LEU A 495 -5.37 28.22 13.12
CA LEU A 495 -4.41 27.19 13.55
C LEU A 495 -4.09 27.23 15.05
N THR A 496 -4.43 28.32 15.72
CA THR A 496 -4.16 28.55 17.13
C THR A 496 -5.45 28.76 17.94
N ALA A 497 -6.61 28.61 17.30
CA ALA A 497 -7.90 28.68 17.97
C ALA A 497 -8.07 27.45 18.87
N VAL A 498 -8.65 27.69 20.04
CA VAL A 498 -8.91 26.66 21.06
C VAL A 498 -10.41 26.72 21.37
N PRO A 499 -11.15 25.60 21.32
CA PRO A 499 -12.57 25.60 21.61
C PRO A 499 -12.88 26.06 23.05
N ASP A 500 -14.06 26.65 23.25
CA ASP A 500 -14.50 27.06 24.58
C ASP A 500 -14.53 25.86 25.55
N GLY A 501 -13.97 26.07 26.75
CA GLY A 501 -13.87 25.04 27.78
C GLY A 501 -12.84 23.94 27.51
N PHE A 502 -12.02 24.05 26.46
CA PHE A 502 -10.97 23.07 26.16
C PHE A 502 -9.73 23.30 27.03
N VAL A 503 -9.40 22.34 27.89
CA VAL A 503 -8.27 22.47 28.83
C VAL A 503 -6.98 22.01 28.15
N LEU A 504 -6.08 22.94 27.83
CA LEU A 504 -4.78 22.61 27.25
C LEU A 504 -3.72 22.26 28.31
N GLU A 505 -2.74 21.46 27.91
CA GLU A 505 -1.50 21.32 28.67
C GLU A 505 -0.69 22.65 28.55
N PRO A 506 -0.11 23.18 29.64
CA PRO A 506 0.53 24.51 29.64
C PRO A 506 1.62 24.74 28.59
N LYS A 507 2.41 23.72 28.21
CA LYS A 507 3.43 23.85 27.16
C LYS A 507 2.80 23.92 25.78
N VAL A 508 1.67 23.23 25.56
CA VAL A 508 0.91 23.31 24.31
C VAL A 508 0.26 24.68 24.16
N GLU A 509 -0.33 25.22 25.22
CA GLU A 509 -0.88 26.59 25.22
C GLU A 509 0.20 27.62 24.88
N ARG A 510 1.37 27.52 25.55
CA ARG A 510 2.53 28.36 25.24
C ARG A 510 2.97 28.23 23.79
N PHE A 511 3.06 27.01 23.27
CA PHE A 511 3.42 26.74 21.88
C PHE A 511 2.47 27.41 20.88
N LEU A 512 1.15 27.32 21.11
CA LEU A 512 0.15 27.98 20.25
C LEU A 512 0.26 29.51 20.34
N GLY A 513 0.52 30.04 21.54
CA GLY A 513 0.78 31.47 21.75
C GLY A 513 2.01 31.96 20.99
N GLU A 514 3.13 31.24 21.08
CA GLU A 514 4.38 31.55 20.35
C GLU A 514 4.16 31.50 18.83
N ARG A 515 3.46 30.49 18.31
CA ARG A 515 3.09 30.38 16.89
C ARG A 515 2.26 31.58 16.43
N ARG A 516 1.21 31.95 17.19
CA ARG A 516 0.36 33.10 16.87
C ARG A 516 1.19 34.39 16.85
N ALA A 517 2.01 34.60 17.88
CA ALA A 517 2.82 35.80 18.02
C ALA A 517 3.84 35.98 16.87
N SER A 518 4.56 34.92 16.48
CA SER A 518 5.55 35.00 15.38
C SER A 518 4.92 35.33 14.03
N ILE A 519 3.71 34.83 13.77
CA ILE A 519 3.02 35.11 12.50
C ILE A 519 2.43 36.52 12.53
N ALA A 520 1.87 36.95 13.67
CA ALA A 520 1.32 38.30 13.83
C ALA A 520 2.39 39.39 13.71
N SER A 521 3.56 39.19 14.34
CA SER A 521 4.70 40.14 14.26
C SER A 521 5.32 40.20 12.86
N GLY A 522 5.13 39.15 12.05
CA GLY A 522 5.65 39.07 10.69
C GLY A 522 7.07 38.53 10.59
N GLY A 523 7.67 38.04 11.69
CA GLY A 523 9.04 37.56 11.72
C GLY A 523 9.28 36.50 12.80
N GLY A 524 10.31 35.68 12.61
CA GLY A 524 10.65 34.60 13.53
C GLY A 524 9.80 33.33 13.36
N ILE A 525 9.24 33.11 12.16
CA ILE A 525 8.37 31.96 11.88
C ILE A 525 9.25 30.71 11.74
N GLY A 526 9.06 29.73 12.63
CA GLY A 526 9.79 28.45 12.62
C GLY A 526 9.17 27.39 11.70
N PHE A 527 9.88 26.28 11.51
CA PHE A 527 9.48 25.18 10.61
C PHE A 527 8.08 24.61 10.88
N ALA A 528 7.71 24.38 12.14
CA ALA A 528 6.40 23.84 12.48
C ALA A 528 5.24 24.83 12.26
N ALA A 529 5.51 26.14 12.24
CA ALA A 529 4.54 27.16 11.87
C ALA A 529 4.40 27.23 10.34
N ALA A 530 5.52 27.18 9.62
CA ALA A 530 5.55 27.13 8.16
C ALA A 530 4.85 25.89 7.58
N GLU A 531 5.10 24.70 8.14
CA GLU A 531 4.39 23.47 7.75
C GLU A 531 2.88 23.62 7.97
N ALA A 532 2.46 24.08 9.16
CA ALA A 532 1.04 24.29 9.46
C ALA A 532 0.38 25.31 8.52
N LEU A 533 1.06 26.41 8.17
CA LEU A 533 0.58 27.38 7.19
C LEU A 533 0.48 26.78 5.77
N ALA A 534 1.41 25.91 5.38
CA ALA A 534 1.36 25.24 4.08
C ALA A 534 0.15 24.32 3.99
N LEU A 535 -0.06 23.48 5.01
CA LEU A 535 -1.21 22.58 5.06
C LEU A 535 -2.53 23.35 5.12
N ALA A 536 -2.61 24.40 5.95
CA ALA A 536 -3.82 25.20 6.11
C ALA A 536 -4.16 26.00 4.83
N SER A 537 -3.16 26.54 4.13
CA SER A 537 -3.38 27.27 2.88
C SER A 537 -3.80 26.36 1.73
N LEU A 538 -3.24 25.16 1.63
CA LEU A 538 -3.71 24.16 0.68
C LEU A 538 -5.17 23.75 0.95
N GLY A 539 -5.51 23.53 2.23
CA GLY A 539 -6.90 23.26 2.63
C GLY A 539 -7.85 24.41 2.27
N ASP A 540 -7.42 25.65 2.44
CA ASP A 540 -8.20 26.83 2.08
C ASP A 540 -8.41 26.99 0.57
N GLU A 541 -7.45 26.54 -0.24
CA GLU A 541 -7.56 26.45 -1.70
C GLU A 541 -8.42 25.28 -2.19
N GLY A 542 -8.94 24.46 -1.27
CA GLY A 542 -9.80 23.32 -1.58
C GLY A 542 -9.06 22.01 -1.85
N PHE A 543 -7.75 21.95 -1.59
CA PHE A 543 -7.00 20.69 -1.65
C PHE A 543 -7.22 19.88 -0.37
N ALA A 544 -7.28 18.56 -0.50
CA ALA A 544 -7.28 17.67 0.65
C ALA A 544 -5.85 17.45 1.17
N VAL A 545 -5.72 17.18 2.46
CA VAL A 545 -4.44 16.82 3.11
C VAL A 545 -4.62 15.50 3.84
N ARG A 546 -3.71 14.57 3.59
CA ARG A 546 -3.54 13.31 4.32
C ARG A 546 -2.10 13.24 4.81
N LEU A 547 -1.90 13.25 6.12
CA LEU A 547 -0.58 13.24 6.74
C LEU A 547 -0.55 12.17 7.83
N GLY A 548 0.21 11.11 7.58
CA GLY A 548 0.28 9.93 8.43
C GLY A 548 1.69 9.46 8.69
N GLY A 549 1.89 8.83 9.84
CA GLY A 549 3.18 8.33 10.30
C GLY A 549 3.14 8.10 11.81
N GLN A 550 4.21 7.56 12.37
CA GLN A 550 4.28 7.31 13.81
C GLN A 550 4.39 8.65 14.56
N ASP A 551 3.49 8.86 15.52
CA ASP A 551 3.39 10.08 16.35
C ASP A 551 3.19 11.40 15.57
N THR A 552 2.77 11.35 14.30
CA THR A 552 2.67 12.51 13.41
C THR A 552 1.73 13.60 13.92
N VAL A 553 0.67 13.24 14.66
CA VAL A 553 -0.30 14.18 15.25
C VAL A 553 0.38 15.21 16.17
N ARG A 554 1.27 14.75 17.05
CA ARG A 554 2.09 15.60 17.94
C ARG A 554 3.38 16.05 17.25
N GLY A 555 3.90 15.19 16.39
CA GLY A 555 5.26 15.18 15.89
C GLY A 555 6.20 14.43 16.83
N ALA A 556 7.08 13.60 16.26
CA ALA A 556 8.10 12.85 17.00
C ALA A 556 8.94 13.75 17.92
N PHE A 557 9.23 14.98 17.47
CA PHE A 557 10.02 15.97 18.21
C PHE A 557 9.18 16.93 19.06
N THR A 558 7.87 16.68 19.24
CA THR A 558 6.94 17.56 19.98
C THR A 558 6.93 18.99 19.41
N GLN A 559 6.80 19.07 18.08
CA GLN A 559 6.87 20.33 17.35
C GLN A 559 5.56 20.71 16.68
N ARG A 560 4.64 19.76 16.43
CA ARG A 560 3.62 19.93 15.41
C ARG A 560 2.25 20.31 15.97
N HIS A 561 1.74 19.50 16.89
CA HIS A 561 0.45 19.67 17.56
C HIS A 561 -0.71 19.99 16.59
N LEU A 562 -0.92 19.16 15.55
CA LEU A 562 -2.04 19.33 14.63
C LEU A 562 -3.37 18.80 15.19
N VAL A 563 -3.31 17.99 16.24
CA VAL A 563 -4.48 17.63 17.04
C VAL A 563 -4.18 17.96 18.49
N LEU A 564 -5.06 18.75 19.10
CA LEU A 564 -4.98 19.10 20.52
C LEU A 564 -5.76 18.06 21.32
N HIS A 565 -5.33 17.84 22.57
CA HIS A 565 -5.97 16.90 23.49
C HIS A 565 -6.40 17.64 24.76
N ASP A 566 -7.70 17.57 25.05
CA ASP A 566 -8.29 18.15 26.24
C ASP A 566 -7.82 17.37 27.47
N GLN A 567 -7.13 18.05 28.39
CA GLN A 567 -6.55 17.40 29.58
C GLN A 567 -7.61 16.94 30.59
N ALA A 568 -8.82 17.51 30.55
CA ALA A 568 -9.90 17.13 31.45
C ALA A 568 -10.73 15.95 30.90
N THR A 569 -10.93 15.88 29.58
CA THR A 569 -11.88 14.94 28.96
C THR A 569 -11.26 13.92 28.01
N GLY A 570 -10.02 14.14 27.53
CA GLY A 570 -9.38 13.34 26.49
C GLY A 570 -9.91 13.60 25.08
N ARG A 571 -10.92 14.46 24.91
CA ARG A 571 -11.45 14.86 23.61
C ARG A 571 -10.36 15.50 22.75
N THR A 572 -10.38 15.20 21.46
CA THR A 572 -9.44 15.73 20.48
C THR A 572 -10.01 16.92 19.70
N HIS A 573 -9.14 17.84 19.26
CA HIS A 573 -9.49 18.95 18.37
C HIS A 573 -8.45 19.07 17.24
N PRO A 574 -8.81 18.76 15.98
CA PRO A 574 -7.91 18.96 14.84
C PRO A 574 -7.82 20.44 14.47
N VAL A 575 -6.61 21.02 14.54
CA VAL A 575 -6.41 22.48 14.34
C VAL A 575 -6.55 22.93 12.89
N LEU A 576 -6.49 21.99 11.94
CA LEU A 576 -6.63 22.26 10.51
C LEU A 576 -8.09 22.08 10.02
N GLY A 577 -9.03 21.69 10.88
CA GLY A 577 -10.40 21.37 10.47
C GLY A 577 -10.53 19.91 10.04
N GLU A 578 -10.86 19.66 8.76
CA GLU A 578 -11.16 18.32 8.22
C GLU A 578 -10.01 17.56 7.47
N PRO A 579 -8.71 17.88 7.57
CA PRO A 579 -7.70 17.00 6.95
C PRO A 579 -7.52 15.70 7.74
N GLU A 580 -7.05 14.67 7.04
CA GLU A 580 -6.77 13.36 7.64
C GLU A 580 -5.35 13.33 8.20
N VAL A 581 -5.19 13.83 9.43
CA VAL A 581 -3.93 13.75 10.20
C VAL A 581 -4.05 12.65 11.24
N PHE A 582 -3.17 11.67 11.22
CA PHE A 582 -3.29 10.49 12.08
C PHE A 582 -1.93 9.88 12.47
N ASN A 583 -1.93 9.12 13.57
CA ASN A 583 -0.82 8.28 13.93
C ASN A 583 -0.99 6.91 13.25
N SER A 584 0.05 6.43 12.56
CA SER A 584 0.10 5.05 12.07
C SER A 584 0.49 4.09 13.20
N PRO A 585 0.22 2.78 13.06
CA PRO A 585 0.86 1.77 13.91
C PRO A 585 2.38 1.75 13.66
N LEU A 586 3.10 0.99 14.49
CA LEU A 586 4.56 0.79 14.39
C LEU A 586 4.92 -0.14 13.23
N ILE A 587 4.55 0.29 12.01
CA ILE A 587 4.63 -0.45 10.75
C ILE A 587 5.04 0.55 9.67
N GLU A 588 6.21 0.35 9.06
CA GLU A 588 6.69 1.20 7.96
C GLU A 588 6.34 0.61 6.60
N TYR A 589 6.57 -0.70 6.41
CA TYR A 589 6.55 -1.31 5.08
C TYR A 589 5.13 -1.32 4.48
N ALA A 590 4.14 -1.89 5.16
CA ALA A 590 2.76 -1.87 4.68
C ALA A 590 2.14 -0.45 4.66
N VAL A 591 2.48 0.43 5.63
CA VAL A 591 1.96 1.80 5.67
C VAL A 591 2.49 2.62 4.50
N LEU A 592 3.79 2.58 4.21
CA LEU A 592 4.37 3.29 3.07
C LEU A 592 3.78 2.78 1.74
N ALA A 593 3.61 1.46 1.59
CA ALA A 593 2.94 0.87 0.43
C ALA A 593 1.48 1.35 0.30
N PHE A 594 0.75 1.44 1.42
CA PHE A 594 -0.61 1.96 1.45
C PHE A 594 -0.66 3.43 1.03
N GLU A 595 0.19 4.29 1.58
CA GLU A 595 0.22 5.72 1.24
C GLU A 595 0.62 5.95 -0.22
N TYR A 596 1.56 5.15 -0.76
CA TYR A 596 1.84 5.14 -2.19
C TYR A 596 0.58 4.81 -2.99
N GLY A 597 -0.13 3.72 -2.65
CA GLY A 597 -1.39 3.34 -3.29
C GLY A 597 -2.45 4.44 -3.23
N TYR A 598 -2.63 5.09 -2.08
CA TYR A 598 -3.56 6.20 -1.92
C TYR A 598 -3.22 7.35 -2.88
N SER A 599 -1.93 7.70 -2.98
CA SER A 599 -1.46 8.78 -3.85
C SER A 599 -1.74 8.56 -5.35
N LEU A 600 -1.90 7.31 -5.78
CA LEU A 600 -2.19 6.97 -7.18
C LEU A 600 -3.63 7.32 -7.60
N GLU A 601 -4.56 7.45 -6.65
CA GLU A 601 -5.97 7.73 -6.93
C GLU A 601 -6.39 9.14 -6.49
N ALA A 602 -5.49 9.88 -5.83
CA ALA A 602 -5.77 11.16 -5.19
C ALA A 602 -4.81 12.30 -5.63
N PRO A 603 -4.71 12.63 -6.94
CA PRO A 603 -3.77 13.65 -7.43
C PRO A 603 -4.03 15.07 -6.92
N ARG A 604 -5.21 15.35 -6.36
CA ARG A 604 -5.57 16.64 -5.73
C ARG A 604 -5.47 16.61 -4.20
N THR A 605 -4.79 15.62 -3.63
CA THR A 605 -4.54 15.49 -2.20
C THR A 605 -3.04 15.54 -1.93
N LEU A 606 -2.61 16.32 -0.92
CA LEU A 606 -1.25 16.22 -0.39
C LEU A 606 -1.20 14.96 0.47
N VAL A 607 -0.65 13.88 -0.07
CA VAL A 607 -0.46 12.60 0.64
C VAL A 607 0.97 12.56 1.16
N ALA A 608 1.13 12.62 2.48
CA ALA A 608 2.43 12.67 3.14
C ALA A 608 2.57 11.51 4.14
N TRP A 609 3.66 10.76 3.99
CA TRP A 609 4.11 9.76 4.95
C TRP A 609 5.34 10.29 5.70
N GLU A 610 5.30 10.24 7.03
CA GLU A 610 6.39 10.66 7.91
C GLU A 610 7.03 9.45 8.60
N ALA A 611 8.34 9.28 8.38
CA ALA A 611 9.14 8.37 9.19
C ALA A 611 9.43 9.03 10.57
N GLN A 612 9.45 8.24 11.65
CA GLN A 612 9.77 8.79 12.97
C GLN A 612 11.19 9.38 13.00
N PHE A 613 12.14 8.67 12.39
CA PHE A 613 13.45 9.14 11.96
C PHE A 613 13.67 8.68 10.52
N GLY A 614 14.37 9.47 9.71
CA GLY A 614 14.61 9.14 8.31
C GLY A 614 15.37 7.82 8.12
N ASP A 615 16.12 7.39 9.13
CA ASP A 615 16.87 6.14 9.19
C ASP A 615 15.96 4.91 8.95
N PHE A 616 14.69 4.96 9.38
CA PHE A 616 13.73 3.85 9.28
C PHE A 616 13.06 3.71 7.91
N LEU A 617 13.38 4.57 6.93
CA LEU A 617 12.91 4.40 5.54
C LEU A 617 13.34 3.04 4.96
N ASN A 618 14.48 2.51 5.40
CA ASN A 618 15.02 1.24 4.95
C ASN A 618 14.09 0.03 5.19
N LEU A 619 13.16 0.11 6.15
CA LEU A 619 12.15 -0.92 6.40
C LEU A 619 11.15 -1.02 5.23
N GLY A 620 10.92 0.08 4.51
CA GLY A 620 10.07 0.16 3.32
C GLY A 620 10.85 0.13 2.00
N GLN A 621 12.11 -0.34 1.97
CA GLN A 621 12.99 -0.20 0.79
C GLN A 621 12.42 -0.81 -0.49
N ALA A 622 11.74 -1.97 -0.40
CA ALA A 622 11.12 -2.57 -1.59
C ALA A 622 10.00 -1.67 -2.18
N VAL A 623 9.30 -0.88 -1.37
CA VAL A 623 8.33 0.11 -1.88
C VAL A 623 9.07 1.24 -2.59
N MET A 624 10.17 1.71 -2.01
CA MET A 624 11.00 2.74 -2.64
C MET A 624 11.49 2.29 -4.01
N ASP A 625 12.16 1.14 -4.06
CA ASP A 625 12.85 0.65 -5.26
C ASP A 625 11.89 0.19 -6.37
N GLN A 626 10.72 -0.34 -6.00
CA GLN A 626 9.84 -1.03 -6.95
C GLN A 626 8.56 -0.27 -7.29
N PHE A 627 8.28 0.83 -6.58
CA PHE A 627 7.09 1.64 -6.81
C PHE A 627 7.41 3.13 -6.86
N VAL A 628 7.99 3.71 -5.80
CA VAL A 628 8.19 5.16 -5.70
C VAL A 628 9.15 5.68 -6.79
N THR A 629 10.23 4.97 -7.05
CA THR A 629 11.29 5.45 -7.95
C THR A 629 11.19 4.91 -9.38
N CYS A 630 10.24 4.02 -9.68
CA CYS A 630 10.09 3.45 -11.03
C CYS A 630 8.64 3.22 -11.48
N GLY A 631 7.63 3.55 -10.67
CA GLY A 631 6.22 3.28 -11.00
C GLY A 631 5.68 4.07 -12.20
N GLU A 632 6.15 5.32 -12.41
CA GLU A 632 5.80 6.08 -13.61
C GLU A 632 6.47 5.47 -14.86
N ASP A 633 7.72 5.03 -14.77
CA ASP A 633 8.46 4.47 -15.90
C ASP A 633 8.01 3.04 -16.28
N ARG A 634 7.61 2.22 -15.30
CA ARG A 634 7.12 0.86 -15.55
C ARG A 634 5.66 0.82 -15.98
N TRP A 635 4.82 1.63 -15.35
CA TRP A 635 3.36 1.49 -15.44
C TRP A 635 2.62 2.79 -15.76
N LEU A 636 3.33 3.88 -16.08
CA LEU A 636 2.76 5.22 -16.28
C LEU A 636 1.87 5.67 -15.10
N ARG A 637 2.25 5.28 -13.87
CA ARG A 637 1.58 5.70 -12.64
C ARG A 637 2.34 6.83 -11.96
N SER A 638 1.90 8.06 -12.21
CA SER A 638 2.38 9.23 -11.47
C SER A 638 1.90 9.18 -10.01
N SER A 639 2.70 9.73 -9.10
CA SER A 639 2.40 9.78 -7.66
C SER A 639 2.79 11.14 -7.10
N GLY A 640 1.96 11.68 -6.21
CA GLY A 640 2.24 12.92 -5.48
C GLY A 640 2.78 12.69 -4.07
N LEU A 641 3.20 11.45 -3.73
CA LEU A 641 3.60 11.06 -2.39
C LEU A 641 4.75 11.93 -1.85
N VAL A 642 4.57 12.48 -0.65
CA VAL A 642 5.61 13.21 0.09
C VAL A 642 6.17 12.30 1.18
N LEU A 643 7.49 12.14 1.21
CA LEU A 643 8.23 11.43 2.24
C LEU A 643 8.88 12.47 3.15
N LEU A 644 8.42 12.56 4.40
CA LEU A 644 9.04 13.40 5.43
C LEU A 644 10.03 12.54 6.22
N LEU A 645 11.33 12.82 6.04
CA LEU A 645 12.43 11.97 6.51
C LEU A 645 13.32 12.76 7.47
N PRO A 646 13.09 12.73 8.80
CA PRO A 646 13.90 13.48 9.75
C PRO A 646 15.40 13.15 9.64
N HIS A 647 16.20 14.14 9.28
CA HIS A 647 17.61 14.01 8.91
C HIS A 647 18.47 15.02 9.69
N GLY A 648 19.68 14.62 10.06
CA GLY A 648 20.71 15.49 10.64
C GLY A 648 21.60 14.77 11.65
N LEU A 649 22.92 14.95 11.56
CA LEU A 649 23.86 14.35 12.51
C LEU A 649 23.93 15.22 13.77
N ASP A 650 23.09 14.91 14.75
CA ASP A 650 22.94 15.69 16.00
C ASP A 650 23.54 15.00 17.24
N GLY A 651 24.34 13.93 17.02
CA GLY A 651 24.92 13.12 18.08
C GLY A 651 23.98 12.06 18.68
N GLY A 652 22.88 11.73 17.97
CA GLY A 652 21.91 10.69 18.36
C GLY A 652 22.34 9.25 18.09
N GLY A 653 23.56 9.03 17.59
CA GLY A 653 24.04 7.70 17.20
C GLY A 653 23.64 7.31 15.77
N PRO A 654 24.01 6.08 15.33
CA PRO A 654 23.90 5.66 13.94
C PRO A 654 22.48 5.60 13.38
N ASP A 655 21.48 5.25 14.19
CA ASP A 655 20.09 5.01 13.75
C ASP A 655 19.14 6.20 13.99
N HIS A 656 19.69 7.37 14.31
CA HIS A 656 18.94 8.61 14.55
C HIS A 656 19.61 9.81 13.89
N SER A 657 20.28 9.59 12.75
CA SER A 657 21.17 10.58 12.14
C SER A 657 20.85 10.84 10.68
N THR A 658 20.61 9.82 9.88
CA THR A 658 20.55 9.96 8.41
C THR A 658 19.37 9.23 7.79
N CYS A 659 18.76 9.86 6.80
CA CYS A 659 17.81 9.20 5.91
C CYS A 659 18.46 8.55 4.68
N HIS A 660 19.79 8.40 4.69
CA HIS A 660 20.60 7.94 3.57
C HIS A 660 20.36 8.73 2.26
N PRO A 661 20.64 10.05 2.21
CA PRO A 661 20.47 10.87 1.01
C PRO A 661 21.17 10.29 -0.21
N GLU A 662 22.32 9.63 -0.03
CA GLU A 662 23.04 8.94 -1.10
C GLU A 662 22.20 7.86 -1.79
N ARG A 663 21.35 7.13 -1.06
CA ARG A 663 20.47 6.11 -1.64
C ARG A 663 19.30 6.74 -2.37
N LEU A 664 18.71 7.80 -1.78
CA LEU A 664 17.64 8.55 -2.41
C LEU A 664 18.10 9.16 -3.74
N LEU A 665 19.27 9.78 -3.76
CA LEU A 665 19.84 10.40 -4.96
C LEU A 665 20.21 9.36 -6.01
N ALA A 666 20.81 8.22 -5.61
CA ALA A 666 21.09 7.14 -6.54
C ALA A 666 19.83 6.64 -7.26
N ALA A 667 18.71 6.54 -6.54
CA ALA A 667 17.43 6.13 -7.12
C ALA A 667 16.70 7.27 -7.87
N ALA A 668 16.96 8.54 -7.52
CA ALA A 668 16.29 9.70 -8.11
C ALA A 668 16.79 10.06 -9.52
N MET A 669 18.01 9.63 -9.91
CA MET A 669 18.67 10.07 -11.15
C MET A 669 17.88 9.82 -12.45
N GLY A 670 16.89 8.93 -12.45
CA GLY A 670 15.95 8.73 -13.56
C GLY A 670 14.87 9.82 -13.72
N GLY A 671 14.79 10.79 -12.78
CA GLY A 671 13.80 11.87 -12.81
C GLY A 671 12.45 11.50 -12.15
N GLU A 672 12.41 10.39 -11.42
CA GLU A 672 11.19 9.88 -10.77
C GLU A 672 10.98 10.41 -9.35
N LEU A 673 12.04 10.84 -8.67
CA LEU A 673 11.97 11.36 -7.30
C LEU A 673 12.59 12.75 -7.23
N VAL A 674 11.91 13.70 -6.59
CA VAL A 674 12.47 15.00 -6.22
C VAL A 674 13.02 14.91 -4.81
N VAL A 675 14.25 15.37 -4.59
CA VAL A 675 14.92 15.33 -3.27
C VAL A 675 15.25 16.74 -2.81
N VAL A 676 14.70 17.15 -1.67
CA VAL A 676 14.94 18.46 -1.06
C VAL A 676 15.43 18.34 0.38
N HIS A 677 16.22 19.32 0.81
CA HIS A 677 16.73 19.43 2.18
C HIS A 677 16.62 20.89 2.65
N PRO A 678 15.40 21.36 2.95
CA PRO A 678 15.14 22.76 3.24
C PRO A 678 15.92 23.24 4.47
N SER A 679 16.62 24.37 4.35
CA SER A 679 17.29 25.04 5.47
C SER A 679 16.49 26.19 6.07
N THR A 680 15.40 26.60 5.42
CA THR A 680 14.51 27.67 5.89
C THR A 680 13.06 27.20 6.00
N PRO A 681 12.28 27.74 6.96
CA PRO A 681 10.84 27.48 7.06
C PRO A 681 10.07 27.86 5.79
N ALA A 682 10.38 28.99 5.15
CA ALA A 682 9.73 29.40 3.89
C ALA A 682 9.90 28.37 2.77
N ASN A 683 11.12 27.82 2.59
CA ASN A 683 11.31 26.78 1.59
C ASN A 683 10.56 25.48 1.91
N LEU A 684 10.42 25.07 3.17
CA LEU A 684 9.55 23.93 3.50
C LEU A 684 8.10 24.21 3.09
N PHE A 685 7.59 25.41 3.40
CA PHE A 685 6.23 25.81 3.01
C PHE A 685 6.01 25.72 1.50
N HIS A 686 6.93 26.29 0.71
CA HIS A 686 6.84 26.26 -0.74
C HIS A 686 7.05 24.86 -1.34
N ALA A 687 7.92 24.04 -0.75
CA ALA A 687 8.14 22.66 -1.19
C ALA A 687 6.87 21.81 -1.05
N LEU A 688 6.12 21.98 0.05
CA LEU A 688 4.86 21.27 0.25
C LEU A 688 3.76 21.79 -0.69
N ARG A 689 3.65 23.11 -0.88
CA ARG A 689 2.64 23.69 -1.76
C ARG A 689 2.87 23.34 -3.23
N ARG A 690 4.13 23.39 -3.72
CA ARG A 690 4.40 23.13 -5.14
C ARG A 690 3.99 21.73 -5.58
N GLN A 691 3.96 20.74 -4.68
CA GLN A 691 3.45 19.40 -4.98
C GLN A 691 2.05 19.42 -5.59
N LEU A 692 1.20 20.35 -5.14
CA LEU A 692 -0.18 20.44 -5.62
C LEU A 692 -0.39 21.47 -6.72
N HIS A 693 0.46 22.49 -6.80
CA HIS A 693 0.43 23.49 -7.87
C HIS A 693 1.10 23.06 -9.17
N TRP A 694 1.93 22.01 -9.16
CA TRP A 694 2.44 21.45 -10.41
C TRP A 694 1.31 20.88 -11.28
N PRO A 695 1.41 20.98 -12.62
CA PRO A 695 0.49 20.33 -13.57
C PRO A 695 0.80 18.83 -13.76
N PHE A 696 1.70 18.28 -12.94
CA PHE A 696 2.13 16.89 -12.90
C PHE A 696 2.29 16.47 -11.44
N ARG A 697 2.54 15.18 -11.18
CA ARG A 697 2.89 14.68 -9.85
C ARG A 697 4.17 13.88 -9.90
N LYS A 698 5.09 14.21 -8.99
CA LYS A 698 6.29 13.43 -8.71
C LYS A 698 6.38 13.21 -7.21
N PRO A 699 6.83 12.03 -6.76
CA PRO A 699 7.23 11.82 -5.38
C PRO A 699 8.24 12.87 -4.92
N LEU A 700 8.12 13.29 -3.66
CA LEU A 700 8.99 14.29 -3.04
C LEU A 700 9.57 13.73 -1.74
N ALA A 701 10.89 13.52 -1.70
CA ALA A 701 11.61 13.26 -0.48
C ALA A 701 12.08 14.57 0.16
N VAL A 702 11.60 14.84 1.37
CA VAL A 702 12.00 15.97 2.20
C VAL A 702 12.89 15.45 3.32
N LEU A 703 14.17 15.80 3.28
CA LEU A 703 15.09 15.64 4.40
C LEU A 703 14.65 16.64 5.49
N ALA A 704 13.76 16.18 6.35
CA ALA A 704 13.05 17.01 7.30
C ALA A 704 13.96 17.39 8.48
N PRO A 705 13.88 18.63 8.99
CA PRO A 705 14.77 19.07 10.06
C PRO A 705 14.46 18.42 11.40
N LYS A 706 15.51 18.18 12.19
CA LYS A 706 15.43 17.87 13.63
C LYS A 706 15.89 19.05 14.48
N ALA A 707 17.20 19.32 14.51
CA ALA A 707 17.77 20.44 15.26
C ALA A 707 17.22 21.81 14.82
N LEU A 708 16.96 22.01 13.51
CA LEU A 708 16.47 23.29 13.00
C LEU A 708 15.05 23.63 13.47
N LEU A 709 14.26 22.68 13.97
CA LEU A 709 12.91 22.92 14.48
C LEU A 709 12.86 23.98 15.58
N ARG A 710 13.96 24.17 16.32
CA ARG A 710 14.10 25.12 17.43
C ARG A 710 15.30 26.06 17.30
N HIS A 711 15.98 26.06 16.15
CA HIS A 711 17.20 26.84 15.97
C HIS A 711 16.87 28.33 15.71
N LYS A 712 17.44 29.24 16.50
CA LYS A 712 17.07 30.67 16.47
C LYS A 712 17.35 31.39 15.14
N GLN A 713 18.31 30.90 14.36
CA GLN A 713 18.64 31.44 13.03
C GLN A 713 17.90 30.70 11.90
N ALA A 714 17.16 29.64 12.22
CA ALA A 714 16.37 28.86 11.24
C ALA A 714 14.91 29.31 11.27
N VAL A 715 14.71 30.59 11.03
CA VAL A 715 13.40 31.27 10.99
C VAL A 715 13.24 32.02 9.68
N SER A 716 12.00 32.26 9.27
CA SER A 716 11.65 33.07 8.10
C SER A 716 10.75 34.24 8.46
N ASP A 717 10.76 35.25 7.61
CA ASP A 717 9.85 36.39 7.68
C ASP A 717 8.56 36.10 6.91
N LEU A 718 7.44 36.67 7.36
CA LEU A 718 6.12 36.41 6.74
C LEU A 718 6.08 36.80 5.26
N ALA A 719 6.86 37.79 4.85
CA ALA A 719 6.98 38.22 3.45
C ALA A 719 7.54 37.12 2.54
N GLU A 720 8.36 36.21 3.07
CA GLU A 720 8.93 35.08 2.32
C GLU A 720 7.89 34.01 1.99
N PHE A 721 6.67 34.11 2.51
CA PHE A 721 5.52 33.23 2.21
C PHE A 721 4.48 33.94 1.30
N GLY A 722 4.72 35.23 0.99
CA GLY A 722 3.77 36.14 0.33
C GLY A 722 3.68 36.00 -1.19
N PRO A 723 2.83 36.79 -1.87
CA PRO A 723 2.74 36.79 -3.33
C PRO A 723 4.09 37.04 -4.02
N GLY A 724 4.31 36.43 -5.18
CA GLY A 724 5.58 36.49 -5.94
C GLY A 724 6.71 35.62 -5.39
N THR A 725 6.48 34.87 -4.31
CA THR A 725 7.47 33.95 -3.72
C THR A 725 7.23 32.50 -4.15
N GLY A 726 8.27 31.68 -4.03
CA GLY A 726 8.25 30.28 -4.41
C GLY A 726 9.45 29.52 -3.86
N PHE A 727 9.46 28.22 -4.09
CA PHE A 727 10.56 27.37 -3.62
C PHE A 727 11.86 27.77 -4.34
N ARG A 728 12.93 27.97 -3.56
CA ARG A 728 14.24 28.30 -4.09
C ARG A 728 15.15 27.08 -4.06
N CYS A 729 15.47 26.52 -5.24
CA CYS A 729 16.38 25.38 -5.38
C CYS A 729 17.79 25.67 -4.84
N VAL A 730 18.28 26.90 -5.04
CA VAL A 730 19.58 27.38 -4.58
C VAL A 730 19.43 28.70 -3.83
N ILE A 731 20.04 28.80 -2.65
CA ILE A 731 20.11 30.03 -1.84
C ILE A 731 21.58 30.42 -1.72
N ALA A 732 22.04 31.38 -2.53
CA ALA A 732 23.38 31.95 -2.41
C ALA A 732 23.37 33.22 -1.57
N LEU A 733 24.27 33.32 -0.59
CA LEU A 733 24.58 34.57 0.10
C LEU A 733 25.53 35.38 -0.77
N ASP A 734 25.12 36.58 -1.19
CA ASP A 734 25.88 37.39 -2.14
C ASP A 734 27.18 37.92 -1.52
N VAL A 735 28.29 37.65 -2.19
CA VAL A 735 29.62 38.18 -1.87
C VAL A 735 30.24 38.61 -3.20
N PRO A 736 30.65 39.88 -3.39
CA PRO A 736 31.08 40.36 -4.70
C PRO A 736 32.30 39.62 -5.29
N ALA A 737 33.31 39.34 -4.46
CA ALA A 737 34.56 38.70 -4.86
C ALA A 737 35.02 37.70 -3.80
N PRO A 738 34.30 36.56 -3.62
CA PRO A 738 34.65 35.58 -2.61
C PRO A 738 35.94 34.87 -3.00
N ALA A 739 36.81 34.64 -2.02
CA ALA A 739 37.96 33.75 -2.18
C ALA A 739 37.53 32.28 -2.29
N ARG A 740 36.40 31.93 -1.67
CA ARG A 740 35.86 30.57 -1.63
C ARG A 740 34.32 30.59 -1.68
N ILE A 741 33.76 29.64 -2.42
CA ILE A 741 32.34 29.28 -2.40
C ILE A 741 32.22 27.96 -1.62
N VAL A 742 31.46 27.98 -0.52
CA VAL A 742 31.13 26.78 0.25
C VAL A 742 29.68 26.42 -0.05
N MET A 743 29.47 25.27 -0.67
CA MET A 743 28.16 24.67 -0.91
C MET A 743 27.82 23.73 0.24
N ALA A 744 26.62 23.80 0.78
CA ALA A 744 26.12 22.89 1.81
C ALA A 744 24.60 22.73 1.68
N SER A 745 24.01 21.81 2.43
CA SER A 745 22.57 21.55 2.39
C SER A 745 22.00 21.41 3.80
N GLY A 746 20.73 21.78 3.98
CA GLY A 746 19.99 21.63 5.23
C GLY A 746 20.67 22.24 6.46
N LYS A 747 20.72 21.46 7.56
CA LYS A 747 21.19 21.91 8.87
C LYS A 747 22.64 22.45 8.83
N LEU A 748 23.54 21.76 8.14
CA LEU A 748 24.94 22.18 8.09
C LEU A 748 25.10 23.55 7.44
N ALA A 749 24.26 23.89 6.46
CA ALA A 749 24.30 25.22 5.85
C ALA A 749 24.02 26.34 6.88
N VAL A 750 23.09 26.11 7.81
CA VAL A 750 22.80 27.06 8.89
C VAL A 750 23.97 27.14 9.89
N GLU A 751 24.55 26.00 10.26
CA GLU A 751 25.73 25.97 11.15
C GLU A 751 26.94 26.69 10.55
N LEU A 752 27.21 26.46 9.26
CA LEU A 752 28.30 27.13 8.53
C LEU A 752 28.09 28.63 8.43
N GLU A 753 26.84 29.10 8.26
CA GLU A 753 26.58 30.53 8.24
C GLU A 753 26.88 31.19 9.59
N VAL A 754 26.41 30.58 10.69
CA VAL A 754 26.66 31.07 12.04
C VAL A 754 28.16 31.12 12.32
N GLU A 755 28.88 30.05 11.99
CA GLU A 755 30.33 29.96 12.20
C GLU A 755 31.09 30.95 11.31
N ARG A 756 30.67 31.11 10.05
CA ARG A 756 31.24 32.10 9.11
C ARG A 756 31.12 33.52 9.65
N ARG A 757 29.97 33.87 10.24
CA ARG A 757 29.76 35.17 10.91
C ARG A 757 30.65 35.32 12.14
N ALA A 758 30.69 34.29 12.99
CA ALA A 758 31.50 34.31 14.22
C ALA A 758 33.00 34.49 13.93
N ARG A 759 33.50 33.99 12.78
CA ARG A 759 34.88 34.15 12.32
C ARG A 759 35.13 35.40 11.46
N GLY A 760 34.12 36.23 11.21
CA GLY A 760 34.26 37.44 10.38
C GLY A 760 34.59 37.15 8.90
N LEU A 761 34.20 35.98 8.39
CA LEU A 761 34.56 35.53 7.03
C LEU A 761 33.57 35.99 5.95
N GLU A 762 32.68 36.93 6.28
CA GLU A 762 31.51 37.21 5.45
C GLU A 762 31.82 37.83 4.10
N GLY A 763 32.89 38.64 4.04
CA GLY A 763 33.40 39.22 2.80
C GLY A 763 34.35 38.31 2.00
N ARG A 764 34.72 37.14 2.54
CA ARG A 764 35.70 36.23 1.92
C ARG A 764 35.09 34.91 1.45
N ILE A 765 34.03 34.43 2.12
CA ILE A 765 33.37 33.16 1.80
C ILE A 765 31.91 33.43 1.41
N ALA A 766 31.56 33.05 0.19
CA ALA A 766 30.18 32.93 -0.25
C ALA A 766 29.63 31.57 0.18
N LEU A 767 28.54 31.56 0.95
CA LEU A 767 27.85 30.33 1.32
C LEU A 767 26.68 30.10 0.36
N VAL A 768 26.56 28.88 -0.14
CA VAL A 768 25.53 28.45 -1.09
C VAL A 768 24.78 27.28 -0.49
N ARG A 769 23.49 27.45 -0.27
CA ARG A 769 22.62 26.38 0.22
C ARG A 769 21.95 25.69 -0.96
N LEU A 770 22.16 24.38 -1.07
CA LEU A 770 21.46 23.53 -2.02
C LEU A 770 20.22 22.99 -1.32
N GLU A 771 19.08 23.61 -1.61
CA GLU A 771 17.80 23.28 -0.99
C GLU A 771 17.10 22.14 -1.74
N GLN A 772 17.37 22.02 -3.04
CA GLN A 772 17.04 20.86 -3.86
C GLN A 772 18.31 20.14 -4.29
N LEU A 773 18.41 18.89 -3.90
CA LEU A 773 19.53 18.00 -4.24
C LEU A 773 19.27 17.27 -5.56
N TRP A 774 18.00 17.04 -5.92
CA TRP A 774 17.64 16.47 -7.22
C TRP A 774 16.22 16.84 -7.68
N PRO A 775 15.99 17.09 -8.99
CA PRO A 775 17.03 17.44 -9.98
C PRO A 775 17.72 18.75 -9.59
N LEU A 776 19.00 18.91 -9.93
CA LEU A 776 19.71 20.18 -9.65
C LEU A 776 19.19 21.32 -10.53
N ASP A 777 19.18 22.53 -9.98
CA ASP A 777 19.05 23.76 -10.77
C ASP A 777 20.42 24.08 -11.40
N GLU A 778 20.75 23.33 -12.46
CA GLU A 778 22.03 23.43 -13.15
C GLU A 778 22.27 24.83 -13.71
N ALA A 779 21.21 25.51 -14.17
CA ALA A 779 21.31 26.86 -14.73
C ALA A 779 21.72 27.88 -13.66
N ALA A 780 21.09 27.85 -12.48
CA ALA A 780 21.46 28.73 -11.38
C ALA A 780 22.89 28.48 -10.89
N LEU A 781 23.30 27.21 -10.79
CA LEU A 781 24.66 26.84 -10.36
C LEU A 781 25.73 27.26 -11.37
N ALA A 782 25.50 27.00 -12.67
CA ALA A 782 26.42 27.43 -13.72
C ALA A 782 26.58 28.97 -13.74
N ALA A 783 25.48 29.71 -13.62
CA ALA A 783 25.51 31.17 -13.56
C ALA A 783 26.29 31.68 -12.33
N LEU A 784 26.10 31.04 -11.17
CA LEU A 784 26.83 31.36 -9.95
C LEU A 784 28.34 31.11 -10.09
N PHE A 785 28.74 29.97 -10.63
CA PHE A 785 30.16 29.64 -10.81
C PHE A 785 30.85 30.55 -11.84
N ALA A 786 30.13 30.93 -12.89
CA ALA A 786 30.60 31.87 -13.91
C ALA A 786 30.83 33.28 -13.35
N ARG A 787 30.02 33.73 -12.38
CA ARG A 787 30.21 35.02 -11.69
C ARG A 787 31.49 35.08 -10.86
N HIS A 788 32.00 33.95 -10.40
CA HIS A 788 33.15 33.88 -9.49
C HIS A 788 34.19 32.87 -9.98
N PRO A 789 34.87 33.11 -11.13
CA PRO A 789 35.75 32.13 -11.76
C PRO A 789 37.02 31.82 -10.94
N ALA A 790 37.44 32.73 -10.07
CA ALA A 790 38.65 32.60 -9.25
C ALA A 790 38.42 31.97 -7.86
N ALA A 791 37.16 31.78 -7.45
CA ALA A 791 36.86 31.27 -6.12
C ALA A 791 37.12 29.75 -6.03
N GLU A 792 37.75 29.32 -4.93
CA GLU A 792 37.82 27.90 -4.58
C GLU A 792 36.40 27.34 -4.36
N LEU A 793 36.11 26.14 -4.87
CA LEU A 793 34.81 25.49 -4.68
C LEU A 793 34.94 24.37 -3.64
N VAL A 794 34.12 24.44 -2.60
CA VAL A 794 34.07 23.43 -1.54
C VAL A 794 32.63 22.95 -1.39
N TYR A 795 32.42 21.63 -1.36
CA TYR A 795 31.16 21.03 -0.93
C TYR A 795 31.34 20.51 0.50
N ALA A 796 30.59 21.11 1.42
CA ALA A 796 30.59 20.76 2.81
C ALA A 796 29.36 19.90 3.15
N GLN A 797 29.58 18.77 3.82
CA GLN A 797 28.51 17.91 4.32
C GLN A 797 28.87 17.32 5.67
N GLU A 798 27.86 16.99 6.46
CA GLU A 798 28.09 16.39 7.77
C GLU A 798 28.21 14.87 7.64
N GLU A 799 27.56 14.26 6.67
CA GLU A 799 27.61 12.83 6.39
C GLU A 799 29.04 12.37 6.02
N PRO A 800 29.43 11.13 6.39
CA PRO A 800 30.66 10.49 5.90
C PRO A 800 30.82 10.60 4.37
N LEU A 801 32.06 10.63 3.87
CA LEU A 801 32.35 10.77 2.43
C LEU A 801 31.60 9.78 1.53
N ASN A 802 31.40 8.53 1.98
CA ASN A 802 30.67 7.49 1.26
C ASN A 802 29.15 7.55 1.44
N MET A 803 28.64 8.58 2.10
CA MET A 803 27.23 8.87 2.36
C MET A 803 26.92 10.30 1.94
N GLY A 804 25.67 10.73 2.08
CA GLY A 804 25.28 12.08 1.70
C GLY A 804 25.47 12.37 0.21
N PRO A 805 25.33 13.63 -0.22
CA PRO A 805 25.22 13.93 -1.65
C PRO A 805 26.54 13.99 -2.41
N PHE A 806 27.69 14.22 -1.75
CA PHE A 806 28.91 14.66 -2.44
C PHE A 806 29.34 13.76 -3.61
N LEU A 807 29.51 12.45 -3.39
CA LEU A 807 30.00 11.53 -4.44
C LEU A 807 29.03 11.33 -5.62
N LEU A 808 27.77 11.76 -5.48
CA LEU A 808 26.78 11.69 -6.55
C LEU A 808 26.65 13.03 -7.30
N LEU A 809 27.01 14.13 -6.66
CA LEU A 809 26.88 15.47 -7.24
C LEU A 809 28.21 16.04 -7.75
N ASP A 810 29.36 15.58 -7.23
CA ASP A 810 30.70 16.15 -7.50
C ASP A 810 30.97 16.32 -9.00
N ARG A 811 30.82 15.27 -9.81
CA ARG A 811 31.08 15.30 -11.26
C ARG A 811 30.15 16.27 -11.99
N THR A 812 28.89 16.34 -11.58
CA THR A 812 27.91 17.27 -12.15
C THR A 812 28.30 18.72 -11.80
N LEU A 813 28.66 18.98 -10.54
CA LEU A 813 29.11 20.29 -10.10
C LEU A 813 30.42 20.72 -10.77
N GLU A 814 31.39 19.82 -10.91
CA GLU A 814 32.66 20.07 -11.61
C GLU A 814 32.45 20.37 -13.09
N ARG A 815 31.54 19.63 -13.75
CA ARG A 815 31.14 19.91 -15.14
C ARG A 815 30.54 21.30 -15.28
N LEU A 816 29.64 21.70 -14.37
CA LEU A 816 29.01 23.02 -14.39
C LEU A 816 30.01 24.14 -14.09
N ALA A 817 30.98 23.90 -13.20
CA ALA A 817 31.97 24.87 -12.78
C ALA A 817 33.18 24.99 -13.73
N GLY A 818 33.45 23.96 -14.53
CA GLY A 818 34.68 23.83 -15.32
C GLY A 818 35.95 23.66 -14.46
N ARG A 819 35.80 23.33 -13.16
CA ARG A 819 36.91 23.17 -12.21
C ARG A 819 36.52 22.28 -11.03
N ARG A 820 37.55 21.78 -10.32
CA ARG A 820 37.41 20.83 -9.22
C ARG A 820 36.57 21.39 -8.06
N VAL A 821 35.75 20.54 -7.46
CA VAL A 821 35.03 20.81 -6.21
C VAL A 821 35.68 20.00 -5.09
N SER A 822 36.22 20.67 -4.07
CA SER A 822 36.85 20.03 -2.93
C SER A 822 35.83 19.53 -1.91
N TYR A 823 36.11 18.40 -1.26
CA TYR A 823 35.28 17.84 -0.19
C TYR A 823 35.65 18.42 1.17
N ALA A 824 34.64 18.80 1.97
CA ALA A 824 34.77 19.11 3.39
C ALA A 824 33.72 18.33 4.20
N GLY A 825 34.10 17.22 4.81
CA GLY A 825 33.16 16.41 5.58
C GLY A 825 33.84 15.31 6.38
N ARG A 826 33.04 14.40 6.94
CA ARG A 826 33.54 13.26 7.73
C ARG A 826 34.27 12.25 6.81
N PRO A 827 35.32 11.57 7.29
CA PRO A 827 35.94 10.49 6.52
C PRO A 827 34.91 9.38 6.23
N ALA A 828 35.17 8.57 5.20
CA ALA A 828 34.32 7.43 4.90
C ALA A 828 34.17 6.48 6.10
N ALA A 829 32.96 5.97 6.32
CA ALA A 829 32.61 5.13 7.45
C ALA A 829 31.56 4.08 7.08
N ALA A 830 31.62 2.92 7.75
CA ALA A 830 30.57 1.91 7.65
C ALA A 830 29.32 2.30 8.45
N SER A 831 29.51 2.86 9.64
CA SER A 831 28.43 3.36 10.51
C SER A 831 28.05 4.79 10.11
N PRO A 832 26.76 5.14 10.03
CA PRO A 832 26.31 6.49 9.64
C PRO A 832 26.81 7.62 10.52
N ALA A 833 26.91 7.37 11.82
CA ALA A 833 27.35 8.36 12.79
C ALA A 833 28.12 7.72 13.95
N ALA A 834 28.82 8.55 14.71
CA ALA A 834 29.47 8.15 15.96
C ALA A 834 28.43 7.86 17.05
N GLY A 835 28.63 6.76 17.79
CA GLY A 835 27.74 6.36 18.91
C GLY A 835 27.97 7.10 20.23
N TYR A 836 28.94 8.02 20.31
CA TYR A 836 29.19 8.80 21.53
C TYR A 836 29.52 10.26 21.22
N LYS A 837 28.98 11.14 22.08
CA LYS A 837 28.98 12.60 21.90
C LYS A 837 30.36 13.19 21.68
N ALA A 838 31.37 12.78 22.45
CA ALA A 838 32.71 13.37 22.35
C ALA A 838 33.34 13.20 20.95
N ARG A 839 33.12 12.06 20.27
CA ARG A 839 33.58 11.88 18.90
C ARG A 839 32.75 12.67 17.90
N HIS A 840 31.43 12.67 18.06
CA HIS A 840 30.54 13.47 17.23
C HIS A 840 30.95 14.96 17.22
N GLU A 841 31.21 15.55 18.40
CA GLU A 841 31.62 16.96 18.53
C GLU A 841 32.98 17.23 17.86
N ARG A 842 33.96 16.34 18.03
CA ARG A 842 35.27 16.46 17.34
C ARG A 842 35.11 16.41 15.82
N GLU A 843 34.29 15.49 15.33
CA GLU A 843 34.03 15.38 13.89
C GLU A 843 33.27 16.61 13.37
N ARG A 844 32.27 17.12 14.10
CA ARG A 844 31.55 18.35 13.71
C ARG A 844 32.53 19.53 13.61
N ALA A 845 33.39 19.72 14.61
CA ALA A 845 34.40 20.77 14.59
C ALA A 845 35.37 20.63 13.40
N ALA A 846 35.79 19.39 13.08
CA ALA A 846 36.64 19.12 11.92
C ALA A 846 35.96 19.45 10.58
N VAL A 847 34.65 19.18 10.44
CA VAL A 847 33.88 19.56 9.24
C VAL A 847 33.83 21.08 9.08
N LEU A 848 33.50 21.81 10.15
CA LEU A 848 33.46 23.28 10.12
C LEU A 848 34.83 23.88 9.79
N GLU A 849 35.90 23.33 10.36
CA GLU A 849 37.27 23.76 10.07
C GLU A 849 37.68 23.46 8.63
N ALA A 850 37.37 22.26 8.10
CA ALA A 850 37.67 21.92 6.71
C ALA A 850 36.93 22.83 5.72
N ALA A 851 35.71 23.25 6.03
CA ALA A 851 34.91 24.11 5.16
C ALA A 851 35.38 25.58 5.18
N LEU A 852 35.67 26.13 6.38
CA LEU A 852 35.89 27.57 6.57
C LEU A 852 37.37 27.96 6.81
N GLY A 853 38.23 27.01 7.16
CA GLY A 853 39.64 27.24 7.51
C GLY A 853 40.59 27.43 6.33
N GLY A 854 41.86 27.75 6.61
CA GLY A 854 42.94 27.82 5.61
C GLY A 854 42.99 29.07 4.73
N LEU A 855 42.13 30.08 4.97
CA LEU A 855 42.20 31.38 4.31
C LEU A 855 43.09 32.34 5.11
N HIS A 856 44.40 32.16 5.09
CA HIS A 856 45.32 33.15 5.67
C HIS A 856 45.24 34.49 4.92
N GLU A 857 45.50 35.60 5.63
CA GLU A 857 45.68 36.92 5.02
C GLU A 857 46.83 36.84 4.01
N ARG A 858 46.56 37.25 2.77
CA ARG A 858 47.62 37.49 1.78
C ARG A 858 48.04 38.93 1.85
#